data_AF-A0A5S9INC6-F1
#
_entry.id   AF-A0A5S9INC6-F1
#
_cell.length_a   1.000
_cell.length_b   1.000
_cell.length_c   1.000
_cell.angle_alpha   90.00
_cell.angle_beta   90.00
_cell.angle_gamma   90.00
#
_symmetry.space_group_name_H-M   'P 1'
#
loop_
_entity.id
_entity.type
_entity.pdbx_description
1 polymer ?
#
loop_
_entity_poly.entity_id
_entity_poly.type
_entity_poly.pdbx_seq_one_letter_code
_entity_poly.pdbx_strand_id
1 'polypeptide(L)'
;MYHRMTCFFICVLLVVSTYSDEANIIGTRAVDTSGNVYKLGFEKGLGPVAFVFLDTGCPISNRYAPQLNSIFDDSRSKGLSFYGIISDPYTSLTESSRFREKYKLRFPILFDSVGDLAEKLQPKTVPEAFVVNKQDIVAYRGRIDNRFSAVGKRSPKVTSHDLSEAIRSVAKTGMSSVKNTQAIGCIFEAWEGELEEVTYTRNIEPILRANCIECHQPQGIAPFSLTTYKDTKRRARMVSYVTRNRIMPPWRAKAGHGNFRDEHILGDRQIAMLKKWAKSGRKKGAPQDAMPEVKTTAQKWRLGKPDKVITMPQEFSVPAEGEDIYRYFVIPNVFQEDQIITGLDFRPGDPQVVHHVIYYADYSGKARKADDNDPKPGFSVFGTGGFMEANNEAYPLGGWAPGGAPYTLPPGYGIYLPKGQDIVLEIHYHLTGKATTDKSSLAVYFAKKPVDKFVDGIMMGTQNVDIPANKSDYWRHVSMEVPADMQLLDISPHMHYIGKEAKAVVTFPDGKKQSLLYVDDWDIRWQSNYVFREPVKIPAGSRIDTWFRYDNSADNAANPHSPPKNIKWGWQSNDEMCEMYFTIIAADKDKAKIQRAAYASWLRSADPNAQKSTMTTEEIIDKLTTVSSWSAKGEKVFEMALTSPQAEKIITLMSQRASKSNSANIYSNYGALLAIMMFYSTDESEQYALWMEADKAFNKALKLDPTHWDTRLSKAVIYIYSEDSGLQKQAQKLLLDLQAKNNNSDARYAKVYLYLGNLYELQGKKAAAQKTWKQGLQLYPKDEELQKKAAYR
;
A
#
# COMPACT_ATOMS: atom_id res chain seq x y z
N MET A 1 29.18 31.53 55.15
CA MET A 1 27.85 30.90 55.32
C MET A 1 27.49 30.21 54.02
N TYR A 2 27.56 28.89 54.07
CA TYR A 2 27.28 27.93 52.99
C TYR A 2 25.79 27.50 53.07
N HIS A 3 25.28 26.89 51.98
CA HIS A 3 24.29 25.79 51.93
C HIS A 3 22.77 26.04 51.72
N ARG A 4 22.27 25.45 50.60
CA ARG A 4 21.26 24.36 50.46
C ARG A 4 19.77 24.63 50.12
N MET A 5 19.35 23.86 49.08
CA MET A 5 18.18 22.96 48.95
C MET A 5 16.82 23.42 48.34
N THR A 6 16.63 23.02 47.09
CA THR A 6 15.59 22.12 46.52
C THR A 6 14.15 22.11 47.09
N CYS A 7 13.13 22.34 46.24
CA CYS A 7 12.00 21.41 46.00
C CYS A 7 11.10 21.78 44.81
N PHE A 8 10.98 20.79 43.91
CA PHE A 8 10.03 20.56 42.81
C PHE A 8 8.58 21.02 43.03
N PHE A 9 8.00 21.68 42.01
CA PHE A 9 6.55 21.79 41.83
C PHE A 9 6.05 20.66 40.90
N ILE A 10 5.26 19.75 41.47
CA ILE A 10 4.46 18.75 40.76
C ILE A 10 3.17 19.45 40.32
N CYS A 11 3.10 19.85 39.04
CA CYS A 11 1.82 20.09 38.39
C CYS A 11 1.41 18.82 37.67
N VAL A 12 0.39 18.16 38.21
CA VAL A 12 -0.28 17.00 37.65
C VAL A 12 -0.86 17.36 36.29
N LEU A 13 -0.10 17.09 35.22
CA LEU A 13 -0.66 16.88 33.89
C LEU A 13 -1.42 15.55 33.96
N LEU A 14 -2.74 15.65 34.10
CA LEU A 14 -3.66 14.59 33.69
C LEU A 14 -3.45 14.37 32.19
N VAL A 15 -2.48 13.52 31.86
CA VAL A 15 -2.47 12.78 30.62
C VAL A 15 -3.72 11.91 30.69
N VAL A 16 -4.83 12.42 30.17
CA VAL A 16 -5.93 11.57 29.73
C VAL A 16 -5.33 10.78 28.58
N SER A 17 -4.71 9.66 28.93
CA SER A 17 -4.48 8.58 28.01
C SER A 17 -5.86 8.18 27.51
N THR A 18 -6.25 8.70 26.35
CA THR A 18 -7.30 8.10 25.56
C THR A 18 -6.71 6.82 24.95
N TYR A 19 -6.44 5.81 25.78
CA TYR A 19 -6.61 4.45 25.32
C TYR A 19 -8.10 4.33 25.03
N SER A 20 -8.50 4.60 23.78
CA SER A 20 -9.73 4.02 23.30
C SER A 20 -9.54 2.51 23.41
N ASP A 21 -10.39 1.85 24.19
CA ASP A 21 -10.50 0.38 24.20
C ASP A 21 -10.91 -0.07 22.79
N GLU A 22 -9.95 -0.18 21.88
CA GLU A 22 -10.15 -0.79 20.58
C GLU A 22 -10.46 -2.27 20.82
N ALA A 23 -11.66 -2.68 20.40
CA ALA A 23 -12.17 -4.03 20.64
C ALA A 23 -11.47 -5.07 19.76
N ASN A 24 -10.79 -4.64 18.69
CA ASN A 24 -10.21 -5.49 17.64
C ASN A 24 -11.24 -6.46 17.04
N ILE A 25 -12.45 -5.96 16.75
CA ILE A 25 -13.60 -6.71 16.26
C ILE A 25 -13.82 -6.48 14.77
N ILE A 26 -13.78 -5.24 14.31
CA ILE A 26 -13.97 -4.91 12.90
C ILE A 26 -12.90 -5.60 12.07
N GLY A 27 -13.31 -6.29 11.00
CA GLY A 27 -12.42 -7.08 10.15
C GLY A 27 -12.21 -8.53 10.62
N THR A 28 -12.55 -8.87 11.87
CA THR A 28 -12.48 -10.27 12.36
C THR A 28 -13.35 -11.17 11.49
N ARG A 29 -12.84 -12.36 11.13
CA ARG A 29 -13.57 -13.35 10.34
C ARG A 29 -14.18 -14.40 11.27
N ALA A 30 -15.49 -14.60 11.16
CA ALA A 30 -16.26 -15.52 11.99
C ALA A 30 -17.18 -16.39 11.15
N VAL A 31 -17.63 -17.52 11.70
CA VAL A 31 -18.53 -18.47 11.03
C VAL A 31 -19.85 -18.52 11.78
N ASP A 32 -20.98 -18.50 11.07
CA ASP A 32 -22.29 -18.73 11.67
C ASP A 32 -22.63 -20.21 11.84
N THR A 33 -23.75 -20.50 12.51
CA THR A 33 -24.22 -21.88 12.71
C THR A 33 -24.61 -22.59 11.40
N SER A 34 -24.71 -21.88 10.28
CA SER A 34 -24.97 -22.41 8.94
C SER A 34 -23.68 -22.59 8.11
N GLY A 35 -22.52 -22.30 8.69
CA GLY A 35 -21.23 -22.41 8.01
C GLY A 35 -20.90 -21.26 7.06
N ASN A 36 -21.64 -20.15 7.09
CA ASN A 36 -21.34 -18.93 6.32
C ASN A 36 -20.24 -18.13 7.01
N VAL A 37 -19.31 -17.59 6.23
CA VAL A 37 -18.20 -16.75 6.74
C VAL A 37 -18.60 -15.28 6.66
N TYR A 38 -18.37 -14.56 7.76
CA TYR A 38 -18.60 -13.13 7.88
C TYR A 38 -17.29 -12.43 8.19
N LYS A 39 -17.05 -11.30 7.54
CA LYS A 39 -16.00 -10.34 7.88
C LYS A 39 -16.67 -9.18 8.59
N LEU A 40 -16.59 -9.18 9.93
CA LEU A 40 -17.43 -8.35 10.78
C LEU A 40 -17.24 -6.87 10.46
N GLY A 41 -18.32 -6.18 10.12
CA GLY A 41 -18.32 -4.75 9.81
C GLY A 41 -18.05 -4.41 8.36
N PHE A 42 -18.00 -5.39 7.45
CA PHE A 42 -17.75 -5.19 6.02
C PHE A 42 -18.83 -5.74 5.08
N GLU A 43 -19.97 -6.21 5.60
CA GLU A 43 -20.99 -6.90 4.80
C GLU A 43 -21.66 -6.01 3.74
N LYS A 44 -21.68 -4.69 3.96
CA LYS A 44 -22.17 -3.68 3.01
C LYS A 44 -21.16 -2.54 2.81
N GLY A 45 -19.87 -2.85 2.94
CA GLY A 45 -18.82 -1.87 3.20
C GLY A 45 -18.62 -1.62 4.69
N LEU A 46 -17.64 -0.78 5.05
CA LEU A 46 -17.31 -0.49 6.44
C LEU A 46 -18.50 0.10 7.19
N GLY A 47 -18.92 -0.53 8.28
CA GLY A 47 -20.03 -0.06 9.10
C GLY A 47 -19.97 -0.53 10.56
N PRO A 48 -20.83 0.03 11.43
CA PRO A 48 -20.94 -0.41 12.81
C PRO A 48 -21.59 -1.79 12.90
N VAL A 49 -21.29 -2.51 13.98
CA VAL A 49 -21.79 -3.87 14.22
C VAL A 49 -22.40 -3.98 15.61
N ALA A 50 -23.59 -4.55 15.70
CA ALA A 50 -24.23 -4.91 16.94
C ALA A 50 -24.13 -6.41 17.21
N PHE A 51 -23.79 -6.78 18.43
CA PHE A 51 -23.71 -8.15 18.91
C PHE A 51 -24.65 -8.34 20.10
N VAL A 52 -25.24 -9.52 20.20
CA VAL A 52 -25.91 -9.96 21.43
C VAL A 52 -25.41 -11.35 21.77
N PHE A 53 -24.74 -11.48 22.92
CA PHE A 53 -24.38 -12.79 23.46
C PHE A 53 -25.66 -13.48 23.92
N LEU A 54 -25.85 -14.71 23.47
CA LEU A 54 -27.00 -15.54 23.73
C LEU A 54 -26.53 -16.89 24.25
N ASP A 55 -27.45 -17.58 24.91
CA ASP A 55 -27.23 -18.92 25.43
C ASP A 55 -28.49 -19.74 25.20
N THR A 56 -28.31 -21.00 24.81
CA THR A 56 -29.41 -21.88 24.40
C THR A 56 -30.24 -22.38 25.59
N GLY A 57 -29.64 -22.43 26.78
CA GLY A 57 -30.28 -22.80 28.04
C GLY A 57 -30.91 -21.62 28.77
N CYS A 58 -30.47 -20.38 28.53
CA CYS A 58 -30.94 -19.23 29.28
C CYS A 58 -32.40 -18.82 28.94
N PRO A 59 -33.35 -18.87 29.90
CA PRO A 59 -34.75 -18.50 29.66
C PRO A 59 -34.94 -17.03 29.29
N ILE A 60 -34.02 -16.15 29.69
CA ILE A 60 -34.08 -14.72 29.37
C ILE A 60 -33.72 -14.50 27.91
N SER A 61 -32.62 -15.11 27.41
CA SER A 61 -32.26 -15.11 25.99
C SER A 61 -33.42 -15.59 25.11
N ASN A 62 -34.04 -16.71 25.49
CA ASN A 62 -35.22 -17.27 24.82
C ASN A 62 -36.38 -16.27 24.70
N ARG A 63 -36.67 -15.54 25.79
CA ARG A 63 -37.78 -14.57 25.85
C ARG A 63 -37.51 -13.28 25.08
N TYR A 64 -36.26 -12.96 24.78
CA TYR A 64 -35.89 -11.79 23.98
C TYR A 64 -35.94 -12.03 22.47
N ALA A 65 -36.07 -13.27 21.99
CA ALA A 65 -36.03 -13.59 20.56
C ALA A 65 -36.95 -12.72 19.67
N PRO A 66 -38.24 -12.47 20.00
CA PRO A 66 -39.09 -11.59 19.18
C PRO A 66 -38.60 -10.13 19.16
N GLN A 67 -38.10 -9.63 20.30
CA GLN A 67 -37.57 -8.26 20.39
C GLN A 67 -36.30 -8.13 19.57
N LEU A 68 -35.38 -9.09 19.65
CA LEU A 68 -34.15 -9.10 18.89
C LEU A 68 -34.40 -9.15 17.39
N ASN A 69 -35.43 -9.88 16.94
CA ASN A 69 -35.88 -9.85 15.55
C ASN A 69 -36.34 -8.45 15.12
N SER A 70 -37.05 -7.70 15.97
CA SER A 70 -37.43 -6.31 15.67
C SER A 70 -36.21 -5.37 15.64
N ILE A 71 -35.25 -5.58 16.54
CA ILE A 71 -34.01 -4.79 16.60
C ILE A 71 -33.14 -5.07 15.38
N PHE A 72 -33.08 -6.31 14.91
CA PHE A 72 -32.40 -6.68 13.66
C PHE A 72 -32.94 -5.90 12.46
N ASP A 73 -34.27 -5.77 12.33
CA ASP A 73 -34.87 -4.99 11.24
C ASP A 73 -34.50 -3.51 11.33
N ASP A 74 -34.54 -2.91 12.54
CA ASP A 74 -34.12 -1.52 12.76
C ASP A 74 -32.64 -1.34 12.39
N SER A 75 -31.77 -2.23 12.87
CA SER A 75 -30.32 -2.24 12.58
C SER A 75 -30.04 -2.23 11.08
N ARG A 76 -30.72 -3.12 10.33
CA ARG A 76 -30.56 -3.23 8.87
C ARG A 76 -31.00 -1.94 8.16
N SER A 77 -32.07 -1.30 8.63
CA SER A 77 -32.56 -0.03 8.09
C SER A 77 -31.60 1.14 8.35
N LYS A 78 -30.77 1.05 9.38
CA LYS A 78 -29.76 2.04 9.76
C LYS A 78 -28.37 1.75 9.22
N GLY A 79 -28.20 0.66 8.45
CA GLY A 79 -26.91 0.28 7.86
C GLY A 79 -25.95 -0.41 8.83
N LEU A 80 -26.44 -0.94 9.96
CA LEU A 80 -25.63 -1.73 10.90
C LEU A 80 -25.77 -3.22 10.61
N SER A 81 -24.66 -3.95 10.72
CA SER A 81 -24.66 -5.40 10.80
C SER A 81 -25.08 -5.83 12.21
N PHE A 82 -25.75 -6.97 12.34
CA PHE A 82 -26.30 -7.43 13.61
C PHE A 82 -26.18 -8.95 13.73
N TYR A 83 -25.61 -9.40 14.84
CA TYR A 83 -25.28 -10.80 15.09
C TYR A 83 -25.70 -11.26 16.49
N GLY A 84 -26.20 -12.48 16.58
CA GLY A 84 -26.17 -13.21 17.85
C GLY A 84 -24.84 -13.94 17.98
N ILE A 85 -24.34 -14.12 19.20
CA ILE A 85 -23.15 -14.93 19.48
C ILE A 85 -23.52 -16.02 20.47
N ILE A 86 -23.20 -17.27 20.16
CA ILE A 86 -23.16 -18.36 21.14
C ILE A 86 -21.69 -18.69 21.38
N SER A 87 -21.25 -18.51 22.62
CA SER A 87 -19.86 -18.68 23.07
C SER A 87 -19.79 -19.52 24.35
N ASP A 88 -20.51 -20.64 24.35
CA ASP A 88 -20.47 -21.63 25.43
C ASP A 88 -19.59 -22.81 25.00
N PRO A 89 -18.53 -23.17 25.78
CA PRO A 89 -17.66 -24.30 25.48
C PRO A 89 -18.37 -25.66 25.46
N TYR A 90 -19.58 -25.78 26.01
CA TYR A 90 -20.34 -27.03 26.10
C TYR A 90 -21.52 -27.14 25.13
N THR A 91 -22.07 -26.02 24.64
CA THR A 91 -23.14 -26.03 23.63
C THR A 91 -22.61 -26.45 22.26
N SER A 92 -23.20 -27.48 21.63
CA SER A 92 -22.84 -27.95 20.30
C SER A 92 -23.31 -27.03 19.16
N LEU A 93 -22.73 -27.18 17.97
CA LEU A 93 -23.19 -26.48 16.76
C LEU A 93 -24.65 -26.82 16.44
N THR A 94 -25.02 -28.10 16.56
CA THR A 94 -26.39 -28.57 16.31
C THR A 94 -27.39 -27.94 17.27
N GLU A 95 -27.06 -27.82 18.55
CA GLU A 95 -27.91 -27.14 19.54
C GLU A 95 -28.05 -25.65 19.23
N SER A 96 -26.95 -25.01 18.82
CA SER A 96 -26.93 -23.60 18.40
C SER A 96 -27.82 -23.35 17.17
N SER A 97 -27.75 -24.24 16.16
CA SER A 97 -28.63 -24.19 14.98
C SER A 97 -30.10 -24.43 15.34
N ARG A 98 -30.39 -25.45 16.17
CA ARG A 98 -31.75 -25.73 16.64
C ARG A 98 -32.32 -24.57 17.45
N PHE A 99 -31.51 -23.90 18.25
CA PHE A 99 -31.91 -22.71 19.00
C PHE A 99 -32.37 -21.60 18.03
N ARG A 100 -31.57 -21.30 17.00
CA ARG A 100 -31.92 -20.31 15.97
C ARG A 100 -33.24 -20.66 15.27
N GLU A 101 -33.42 -21.92 14.88
CA GLU A 101 -34.63 -22.41 14.20
C GLU A 101 -35.86 -22.37 15.12
N LYS A 102 -35.75 -22.92 16.33
CA LYS A 102 -36.83 -23.00 17.34
C LYS A 102 -37.38 -21.62 17.68
N TYR A 103 -36.50 -20.64 17.86
CA TYR A 103 -36.89 -19.26 18.20
C TYR A 103 -37.06 -18.35 16.98
N LYS A 104 -36.97 -18.90 15.75
CA LYS A 104 -37.13 -18.19 14.48
C LYS A 104 -36.29 -16.90 14.42
N LEU A 105 -35.03 -16.98 14.87
CA LEU A 105 -34.10 -15.86 14.82
C LEU A 105 -33.69 -15.60 13.36
N ARG A 106 -33.98 -14.38 12.88
CA ARG A 106 -33.78 -13.99 11.47
C ARG A 106 -32.37 -13.49 11.16
N PHE A 107 -31.59 -13.18 12.20
CA PHE A 107 -30.21 -12.75 12.09
C PHE A 107 -29.24 -13.93 12.20
N PRO A 108 -28.01 -13.81 11.68
CA PRO A 108 -27.00 -14.85 11.82
C PRO A 108 -26.58 -15.03 13.28
N ILE A 109 -26.35 -16.29 13.67
CA ILE A 109 -25.81 -16.65 14.98
C ILE A 109 -24.36 -17.09 14.75
N LEU A 110 -23.41 -16.30 15.21
CA LEU A 110 -21.99 -16.63 15.18
C LEU A 110 -21.72 -17.73 16.20
N PHE A 111 -20.99 -18.76 15.76
CA PHE A 111 -20.57 -19.87 16.61
C PHE A 111 -19.12 -19.64 17.06
N ASP A 112 -18.96 -19.04 18.24
CA ASP A 112 -17.67 -18.69 18.81
C ASP A 112 -17.04 -19.89 19.52
N SER A 113 -16.65 -20.89 18.73
CA SER A 113 -16.25 -22.22 19.24
C SER A 113 -14.90 -22.30 19.95
N VAL A 114 -14.20 -21.17 20.03
CA VAL A 114 -12.90 -21.02 20.69
C VAL A 114 -12.86 -19.80 21.63
N GLY A 115 -13.99 -19.11 21.81
CA GLY A 115 -14.10 -17.97 22.71
C GLY A 115 -13.32 -16.73 22.28
N ASP A 116 -13.02 -16.54 21.00
CA ASP A 116 -12.25 -15.39 20.50
C ASP A 116 -13.06 -14.09 20.63
N LEU A 117 -14.36 -14.14 20.31
CA LEU A 117 -15.24 -12.98 20.46
C LEU A 117 -15.57 -12.71 21.92
N ALA A 118 -15.75 -13.76 22.74
CA ALA A 118 -15.93 -13.61 24.18
C ALA A 118 -14.70 -13.01 24.88
N GLU A 119 -13.48 -13.35 24.45
CA GLU A 119 -12.25 -12.75 24.99
C GLU A 119 -12.17 -11.25 24.70
N LYS A 120 -12.53 -10.84 23.47
CA LYS A 120 -12.49 -9.44 23.03
C LYS A 120 -13.58 -8.58 23.67
N LEU A 121 -14.80 -9.11 23.81
CA LEU A 121 -15.96 -8.33 24.28
C LEU A 121 -16.28 -8.50 25.77
N GLN A 122 -15.73 -9.53 26.42
CA GLN A 122 -15.87 -9.80 27.87
C GLN A 122 -17.32 -9.66 28.40
N PRO A 123 -18.29 -10.43 27.86
CA PRO A 123 -19.65 -10.46 28.39
C PRO A 123 -19.66 -11.00 29.82
N LYS A 124 -20.58 -10.46 30.63
CA LYS A 124 -20.79 -10.86 32.03
C LYS A 124 -22.07 -11.65 32.22
N THR A 125 -23.05 -11.41 31.35
CA THR A 125 -24.35 -12.08 31.40
C THR A 125 -24.85 -12.42 30.00
N VAL A 126 -25.83 -13.32 29.93
CA VAL A 126 -26.58 -13.63 28.71
C VAL A 126 -28.08 -13.41 28.95
N PRO A 127 -28.76 -12.56 28.17
CA PRO A 127 -28.21 -11.77 27.08
C PRO A 127 -27.52 -10.47 27.52
N GLU A 128 -26.39 -10.16 26.91
CA GLU A 128 -25.71 -8.86 26.95
C GLU A 128 -25.42 -8.39 25.53
N ALA A 129 -25.68 -7.12 25.26
CA ALA A 129 -25.56 -6.52 23.95
C ALA A 129 -24.35 -5.57 23.88
N PHE A 130 -23.74 -5.50 22.69
CA PHE A 130 -22.60 -4.65 22.37
C PHE A 130 -22.85 -3.95 21.05
N VAL A 131 -22.45 -2.69 20.91
CA VAL A 131 -22.40 -1.99 19.62
C VAL A 131 -20.99 -1.45 19.42
N VAL A 132 -20.31 -1.94 18.38
CA VAL A 132 -18.97 -1.54 17.97
C VAL A 132 -19.09 -0.58 16.79
N ASN A 133 -18.43 0.58 16.87
CA ASN A 133 -18.45 1.56 15.79
C ASN A 133 -17.40 1.25 14.70
N LYS A 134 -17.38 2.05 13.62
CA LYS A 134 -16.47 1.82 12.49
C LYS A 134 -14.98 2.07 12.83
N GLN A 135 -14.69 2.75 13.94
CA GLN A 135 -13.35 2.91 14.52
C GLN A 135 -12.97 1.77 15.47
N ASP A 136 -13.74 0.68 15.50
CA ASP A 136 -13.48 -0.48 16.35
C ASP A 136 -13.61 -0.20 17.86
N ILE A 137 -14.36 0.83 18.23
CA ILE A 137 -14.61 1.20 19.63
C ILE A 137 -15.95 0.61 20.07
N VAL A 138 -15.99 0.01 21.27
CA VAL A 138 -17.25 -0.39 21.93
C VAL A 138 -18.03 0.86 22.35
N ALA A 139 -18.97 1.27 21.48
CA ALA A 139 -19.79 2.45 21.69
C ALA A 139 -20.96 2.22 22.66
N TYR A 140 -21.37 0.97 22.84
CA TYR A 140 -22.38 0.56 23.81
C TYR A 140 -22.09 -0.84 24.34
N ARG A 141 -22.32 -1.06 25.63
CA ARG A 141 -22.50 -2.39 26.22
C ARG A 141 -23.61 -2.40 27.27
N GLY A 142 -24.37 -3.48 27.36
CA GLY A 142 -25.34 -3.68 28.45
C GLY A 142 -26.61 -4.41 28.05
N ARG A 143 -27.74 -4.01 28.65
CA ARG A 143 -29.04 -4.68 28.46
C ARG A 143 -29.64 -4.42 27.07
N ILE A 144 -30.61 -5.25 26.69
CA ILE A 144 -31.41 -5.04 25.48
C ILE A 144 -32.46 -3.93 25.72
N ASP A 145 -33.27 -4.09 26.76
CA ASP A 145 -34.30 -3.16 27.23
C ASP A 145 -34.49 -3.35 28.76
N ASN A 146 -35.43 -2.61 29.38
CA ASN A 146 -35.72 -2.74 30.82
C ASN A 146 -36.82 -3.76 31.17
N ARG A 147 -37.14 -4.72 30.28
CA ARG A 147 -38.16 -5.76 30.51
C ARG A 147 -37.82 -6.68 31.67
N PHE A 148 -36.55 -6.85 32.00
CA PHE A 148 -36.11 -7.59 33.18
C PHE A 148 -35.40 -6.64 34.13
N SER A 149 -35.88 -6.55 35.37
CA SER A 149 -35.25 -5.76 36.44
C SER A 149 -34.31 -6.60 37.30
N ALA A 150 -34.51 -7.91 37.32
CA ALA A 150 -33.62 -8.92 37.89
C ALA A 150 -33.90 -10.28 37.23
N VAL A 151 -33.03 -11.26 37.48
CA VAL A 151 -33.27 -12.66 37.05
C VAL A 151 -34.62 -13.14 37.60
N GLY A 152 -35.47 -13.67 36.72
CA GLY A 152 -36.82 -14.12 37.07
C GLY A 152 -37.87 -13.01 37.22
N LYS A 153 -37.49 -11.72 37.30
CA LYS A 153 -38.41 -10.59 37.47
C LYS A 153 -38.65 -9.87 36.14
N ARG A 154 -39.79 -10.19 35.50
CA ARG A 154 -40.23 -9.58 34.23
C ARG A 154 -41.21 -8.44 34.49
N SER A 155 -40.92 -7.27 33.93
CA SER A 155 -41.84 -6.14 33.83
C SER A 155 -42.82 -6.35 32.66
N PRO A 156 -44.13 -6.10 32.84
CA PRO A 156 -45.10 -6.09 31.74
C PRO A 156 -44.98 -4.84 30.86
N LYS A 157 -44.42 -3.74 31.39
CA LYS A 157 -44.25 -2.47 30.67
C LYS A 157 -42.77 -2.20 30.43
N VAL A 158 -42.38 -2.13 29.16
CA VAL A 158 -41.05 -1.68 28.73
C VAL A 158 -41.10 -0.16 28.58
N THR A 159 -40.16 0.55 29.20
CA THR A 159 -40.08 2.03 29.15
C THR A 159 -38.73 2.54 28.67
N SER A 160 -37.77 1.64 28.42
CA SER A 160 -36.42 1.95 27.96
C SER A 160 -36.04 0.94 26.88
N HIS A 161 -35.49 1.41 25.75
CA HIS A 161 -35.12 0.57 24.61
C HIS A 161 -33.61 0.70 24.30
N ASP A 162 -32.79 0.40 25.31
CA ASP A 162 -31.39 0.80 25.37
C ASP A 162 -30.56 0.36 24.15
N LEU A 163 -30.70 -0.90 23.70
CA LEU A 163 -29.97 -1.36 22.51
C LEU A 163 -30.44 -0.68 21.22
N SER A 164 -31.75 -0.49 21.04
CA SER A 164 -32.28 0.21 19.86
C SER A 164 -31.85 1.68 19.82
N GLU A 165 -31.86 2.34 20.97
CA GLU A 165 -31.41 3.72 21.12
C GLU A 165 -29.91 3.84 20.85
N ALA A 166 -29.10 2.92 21.38
CA ALA A 166 -27.67 2.85 21.12
C ALA A 166 -27.37 2.65 19.62
N ILE A 167 -28.07 1.73 18.96
CA ILE A 167 -27.93 1.49 17.51
C ILE A 167 -28.25 2.76 16.71
N ARG A 168 -29.36 3.45 17.03
CA ARG A 168 -29.73 4.71 16.37
C ARG A 168 -28.72 5.83 16.64
N SER A 169 -28.21 5.93 17.86
CA SER A 169 -27.20 6.91 18.23
C SER A 169 -25.91 6.65 17.48
N VAL A 170 -25.39 5.42 17.50
CA VAL A 170 -24.15 5.04 16.81
C VAL A 170 -24.29 5.21 15.29
N ALA A 171 -25.44 4.85 14.71
CA ALA A 171 -25.70 5.10 13.28
C ALA A 171 -25.59 6.58 12.90
N LYS A 172 -25.99 7.47 13.82
CA LYS A 172 -26.05 8.92 13.57
C LYS A 172 -24.74 9.64 13.93
N THR A 173 -24.11 9.28 15.03
CA THR A 173 -23.01 10.05 15.65
C THR A 173 -21.73 9.24 15.82
N GLY A 174 -21.74 7.93 15.55
CA GLY A 174 -20.63 7.01 15.81
C GLY A 174 -20.46 6.61 17.28
N MET A 175 -21.26 7.15 18.20
CA MET A 175 -21.17 6.88 19.63
C MET A 175 -22.56 6.85 20.29
N SER A 176 -22.74 6.02 21.33
CA SER A 176 -23.97 6.05 22.13
C SER A 176 -23.91 7.16 23.18
N SER A 177 -25.04 7.84 23.44
CA SER A 177 -25.17 8.79 24.56
C SER A 177 -25.08 8.09 25.92
N VAL A 178 -25.63 6.87 26.00
CA VAL A 178 -25.48 5.97 27.15
C VAL A 178 -24.54 4.86 26.73
N LYS A 179 -23.32 4.84 27.27
CA LYS A 179 -22.30 3.84 26.89
C LYS A 179 -22.47 2.49 27.60
N ASN A 180 -22.99 2.52 28.82
CA ASN A 180 -23.09 1.34 29.68
C ASN A 180 -24.47 1.27 30.33
N THR A 181 -25.07 0.08 30.31
CA THR A 181 -26.24 -0.25 31.15
C THR A 181 -26.02 -1.60 31.82
N GLN A 182 -26.67 -1.84 32.95
CA GLN A 182 -26.59 -3.13 33.62
C GLN A 182 -27.43 -4.16 32.85
N ALA A 183 -26.76 -5.14 32.25
CA ALA A 183 -27.40 -6.29 31.64
C ALA A 183 -28.02 -7.20 32.73
N ILE A 184 -29.23 -7.71 32.45
CA ILE A 184 -29.97 -8.60 33.34
C ILE A 184 -30.20 -9.91 32.59
N GLY A 185 -29.52 -10.97 33.03
CA GLY A 185 -29.45 -12.23 32.33
C GLY A 185 -28.96 -13.38 33.23
N CYS A 186 -28.84 -14.56 32.64
CA CYS A 186 -28.08 -15.66 33.25
C CYS A 186 -26.60 -15.28 33.32
N ILE A 187 -25.84 -15.85 34.25
CA ILE A 187 -24.39 -15.62 34.32
C ILE A 187 -23.74 -16.15 33.03
N PHE A 188 -22.81 -15.39 32.46
CA PHE A 188 -22.00 -15.89 31.36
C PHE A 188 -20.84 -16.69 31.93
N GLU A 189 -20.81 -17.99 31.65
CA GLU A 189 -19.70 -18.87 32.02
C GLU A 189 -18.50 -18.54 31.13
N ALA A 190 -17.52 -17.85 31.70
CA ALA A 190 -16.34 -17.42 30.96
C ALA A 190 -15.49 -18.61 30.51
N TRP A 191 -14.73 -18.43 29.42
CA TRP A 191 -13.73 -19.39 28.99
C TRP A 191 -12.57 -19.41 29.98
N GLU A 192 -12.64 -20.28 31.00
CA GLU A 192 -11.59 -20.45 32.00
C GLU A 192 -10.55 -21.50 31.54
N GLY A 193 -9.27 -21.12 31.53
CA GLY A 193 -8.16 -22.03 31.21
C GLY A 193 -8.10 -22.49 29.74
N GLU A 194 -7.25 -23.49 29.46
CA GLU A 194 -7.22 -24.12 28.15
C GLU A 194 -8.30 -25.21 28.05
N LEU A 195 -9.03 -25.28 26.94
CA LEU A 195 -9.94 -26.39 26.65
C LEU A 195 -9.27 -27.75 26.87
N GLU A 196 -9.85 -28.63 27.69
CA GLU A 196 -9.31 -29.97 27.95
C GLU A 196 -9.17 -30.77 26.66
N GLU A 197 -10.18 -30.71 25.79
CA GLU A 197 -10.22 -31.39 24.51
C GLU A 197 -10.42 -30.40 23.35
N VAL A 198 -9.54 -30.50 22.35
CA VAL A 198 -9.66 -29.76 21.08
C VAL A 198 -9.94 -30.76 19.98
N THR A 199 -10.99 -30.53 19.19
CA THR A 199 -11.40 -31.41 18.09
C THR A 199 -11.51 -30.68 16.76
N TYR A 200 -11.46 -31.43 15.67
CA TYR A 200 -11.55 -30.85 14.34
C TYR A 200 -12.89 -30.17 14.09
N THR A 201 -14.01 -30.88 14.29
CA THR A 201 -15.35 -30.38 13.97
C THR A 201 -15.71 -29.13 14.77
N ARG A 202 -15.46 -29.16 16.09
CA ARG A 202 -15.81 -28.04 16.97
C ARG A 202 -14.87 -26.84 16.81
N ASN A 203 -13.56 -27.05 16.92
CA ASN A 203 -12.62 -25.94 17.14
C ASN A 203 -11.81 -25.57 15.89
N ILE A 204 -11.36 -26.56 15.12
CA ILE A 204 -10.40 -26.32 14.02
C ILE A 204 -11.10 -25.95 12.72
N GLU A 205 -12.19 -26.64 12.39
CA GLU A 205 -12.94 -26.39 11.16
C GLU A 205 -13.44 -24.94 11.07
N PRO A 206 -14.02 -24.32 12.13
CA PRO A 206 -14.43 -22.92 12.07
C PRO A 206 -13.26 -21.95 11.81
N ILE A 207 -12.09 -22.19 12.43
CA ILE A 207 -10.88 -21.38 12.19
C ILE A 207 -10.45 -21.47 10.73
N LEU A 208 -10.35 -22.70 10.20
CA LEU A 208 -9.93 -22.94 8.82
C LEU A 208 -10.94 -22.38 7.82
N ARG A 209 -12.24 -22.50 8.11
CA ARG A 209 -13.29 -21.98 7.24
C ARG A 209 -13.27 -20.46 7.16
N ALA A 210 -13.08 -19.79 8.28
CA ALA A 210 -12.99 -18.34 8.33
C ALA A 210 -11.73 -17.78 7.62
N ASN A 211 -10.59 -18.47 7.73
CA ASN A 211 -9.27 -17.88 7.41
C ASN A 211 -8.43 -18.62 6.35
N CYS A 212 -8.73 -19.88 6.03
CA CYS A 212 -7.85 -20.70 5.19
C CYS A 212 -8.54 -21.24 3.94
N ILE A 213 -9.80 -21.66 4.06
CA ILE A 213 -10.51 -22.40 3.00
C ILE A 213 -10.75 -21.56 1.75
N GLU A 214 -10.79 -20.23 1.85
CA GLU A 214 -10.88 -19.35 0.67
C GLU A 214 -9.78 -19.67 -0.36
N CYS A 215 -8.55 -19.90 0.12
CA CYS A 215 -7.41 -20.29 -0.72
C CYS A 215 -7.22 -21.82 -0.78
N HIS A 216 -7.41 -22.51 0.35
CA HIS A 216 -7.23 -23.95 0.51
C HIS A 216 -8.49 -24.77 0.22
N GLN A 217 -9.13 -24.48 -0.91
CA GLN A 217 -10.23 -25.27 -1.45
C GLN A 217 -9.79 -26.01 -2.73
N PRO A 218 -10.51 -27.07 -3.14
CA PRO A 218 -10.27 -27.68 -4.45
C PRO A 218 -10.29 -26.63 -5.57
N GLN A 219 -9.30 -26.69 -6.46
CA GLN A 219 -9.08 -25.71 -7.54
C GLN A 219 -8.82 -24.27 -7.07
N GLY A 220 -8.56 -24.05 -5.77
CA GLY A 220 -8.11 -22.78 -5.23
C GLY A 220 -6.63 -22.52 -5.51
N ILE A 221 -6.17 -21.34 -5.06
CA ILE A 221 -4.80 -20.87 -5.27
C ILE A 221 -3.75 -21.66 -4.48
N ALA A 222 -4.16 -22.29 -3.38
CA ALA A 222 -3.23 -23.06 -2.55
C ALA A 222 -2.98 -24.47 -3.14
N PRO A 223 -1.77 -25.04 -2.96
CA PRO A 223 -1.39 -26.33 -3.57
C PRO A 223 -2.13 -27.54 -2.99
N PHE A 224 -2.99 -27.36 -1.97
CA PHE A 224 -3.78 -28.42 -1.37
C PHE A 224 -5.04 -27.90 -0.69
N SER A 225 -6.05 -28.78 -0.62
CA SER A 225 -7.30 -28.52 0.12
C SER A 225 -7.13 -28.66 1.63
N LEU A 226 -7.90 -27.87 2.39
CA LEU A 226 -8.15 -27.99 3.83
C LEU A 226 -9.66 -28.12 4.15
N THR A 227 -10.49 -28.43 3.15
CA THR A 227 -11.96 -28.49 3.32
C THR A 227 -12.45 -29.70 4.10
N THR A 228 -11.61 -30.71 4.34
CA THR A 228 -11.98 -31.94 5.05
C THR A 228 -11.08 -32.24 6.25
N TYR A 229 -11.61 -33.02 7.20
CA TYR A 229 -10.84 -33.55 8.32
C TYR A 229 -9.61 -34.35 7.86
N LYS A 230 -9.77 -35.19 6.82
CA LYS A 230 -8.69 -36.05 6.32
C LYS A 230 -7.53 -35.18 5.78
N ASP A 231 -7.87 -34.16 5.01
CA ASP A 231 -6.89 -33.25 4.42
C ASP A 231 -6.13 -32.46 5.47
N THR A 232 -6.86 -31.96 6.47
CA THR A 232 -6.32 -31.18 7.57
C THR A 232 -5.48 -32.05 8.51
N LYS A 233 -5.95 -33.25 8.89
CA LYS A 233 -5.23 -34.16 9.80
C LYS A 233 -3.86 -34.55 9.28
N ARG A 234 -3.75 -34.80 7.97
CA ARG A 234 -2.48 -35.16 7.32
C ARG A 234 -1.46 -34.02 7.43
N ARG A 235 -1.93 -32.77 7.50
CA ARG A 235 -1.11 -31.55 7.48
C ARG A 235 -1.06 -30.80 8.82
N ALA A 236 -1.68 -31.33 9.87
CA ALA A 236 -1.87 -30.63 11.15
C ALA A 236 -0.58 -30.02 11.74
N ARG A 237 0.55 -30.75 11.68
CA ARG A 237 1.85 -30.24 12.14
C ARG A 237 2.34 -29.06 11.30
N MET A 238 2.16 -29.12 9.99
CA MET A 238 2.52 -28.03 9.08
C MET A 238 1.61 -26.82 9.28
N VAL A 239 0.29 -27.03 9.35
CA VAL A 239 -0.68 -25.97 9.68
C VAL A 239 -0.29 -25.28 11.00
N SER A 240 0.03 -26.04 12.04
CA SER A 240 0.51 -25.48 13.31
C SER A 240 1.85 -24.74 13.17
N TYR A 241 2.78 -25.23 12.35
CA TYR A 241 4.07 -24.58 12.13
C TYR A 241 3.88 -23.23 11.44
N VAL A 242 3.18 -23.19 10.29
CA VAL A 242 3.04 -21.96 9.51
C VAL A 242 2.23 -20.90 10.23
N THR A 243 1.21 -21.28 11.01
CA THR A 243 0.40 -20.32 11.77
C THR A 243 1.11 -19.75 12.99
N ARG A 244 1.85 -20.58 13.75
CA ARG A 244 2.65 -20.10 14.89
C ARG A 244 3.80 -19.18 14.51
N ASN A 245 4.37 -19.39 13.33
CA ASN A 245 5.43 -18.53 12.78
C ASN A 245 4.86 -17.37 11.94
N ARG A 246 3.54 -17.15 11.95
CA ARG A 246 2.85 -16.09 11.18
C ARG A 246 3.20 -16.06 9.67
N ILE A 247 3.53 -17.23 9.12
CA ILE A 247 3.71 -17.44 7.67
C ILE A 247 2.33 -17.47 6.98
N MET A 248 1.32 -18.01 7.68
CA MET A 248 -0.06 -18.11 7.21
C MET A 248 -1.04 -17.61 8.27
N PRO A 249 -2.12 -16.90 7.89
CA PRO A 249 -2.37 -16.32 6.56
C PRO A 249 -1.28 -15.31 6.15
N PRO A 250 -1.07 -15.08 4.85
CA PRO A 250 0.02 -14.24 4.35
C PRO A 250 -0.30 -12.75 4.53
N TRP A 251 -0.18 -12.26 5.76
CA TRP A 251 -0.38 -10.85 6.12
C TRP A 251 0.86 -10.33 6.84
N ARG A 252 1.63 -9.47 6.17
CA ARG A 252 2.94 -9.00 6.67
C ARG A 252 2.88 -7.67 7.41
N ALA A 253 1.76 -6.94 7.33
CA ALA A 253 1.58 -5.74 8.14
C ALA A 253 1.41 -6.12 9.63
N LYS A 254 2.26 -5.53 10.46
CA LYS A 254 2.25 -5.70 11.90
C LYS A 254 1.00 -5.07 12.51
N ALA A 255 0.37 -5.78 13.44
CA ALA A 255 -0.77 -5.27 14.19
C ALA A 255 -0.43 -3.95 14.91
N GLY A 256 -1.37 -3.01 14.96
CA GLY A 256 -1.19 -1.69 15.56
C GLY A 256 -0.51 -0.65 14.66
N HIS A 257 -0.17 -0.99 13.42
CA HIS A 257 0.47 -0.09 12.46
C HIS A 257 -0.40 0.11 11.21
N GLY A 258 -1.33 1.07 11.30
CA GLY A 258 -2.37 1.27 10.29
C GLY A 258 -3.61 0.42 10.60
N ASN A 259 -4.76 0.84 10.09
CA ASN A 259 -6.03 0.14 10.23
C ASN A 259 -6.51 -0.25 8.85
N PHE A 260 -6.39 -1.53 8.49
CA PHE A 260 -6.64 -1.97 7.12
C PHE A 260 -7.98 -2.69 7.00
N ARG A 261 -8.59 -2.52 5.83
CA ARG A 261 -9.82 -3.21 5.44
C ARG A 261 -9.56 -4.70 5.37
N ASP A 262 -8.46 -5.11 4.74
CA ASP A 262 -8.24 -6.50 4.30
C ASP A 262 -7.35 -7.32 5.24
N GLU A 263 -7.28 -6.92 6.51
CA GLU A 263 -6.52 -7.62 7.56
C GLU A 263 -6.90 -9.09 7.62
N HIS A 264 -5.87 -9.93 7.57
CA HIS A 264 -6.02 -11.38 7.59
C HIS A 264 -5.09 -11.99 8.63
N ILE A 265 -5.50 -11.92 9.90
CA ILE A 265 -4.68 -12.27 11.05
C ILE A 265 -5.42 -13.31 11.89
N LEU A 266 -4.69 -14.34 12.36
CA LEU A 266 -5.19 -15.27 13.37
C LEU A 266 -4.92 -14.72 14.78
N GLY A 267 -5.92 -14.80 15.65
CA GLY A 267 -5.80 -14.49 17.07
C GLY A 267 -4.98 -15.54 17.83
N ASP A 268 -4.43 -15.17 18.98
CA ASP A 268 -3.55 -16.04 19.77
C ASP A 268 -4.28 -17.30 20.26
N ARG A 269 -5.57 -17.20 20.63
CA ARG A 269 -6.42 -18.38 20.93
C ARG A 269 -6.54 -19.32 19.75
N GLN A 270 -6.78 -18.80 18.54
CA GLN A 270 -6.90 -19.63 17.34
C GLN A 270 -5.59 -20.38 17.05
N ILE A 271 -4.45 -19.69 17.15
CA ILE A 271 -3.11 -20.29 17.00
C ILE A 271 -2.87 -21.37 18.07
N ALA A 272 -3.25 -21.10 19.32
CA ALA A 272 -3.13 -22.05 20.42
C ALA A 272 -3.97 -23.32 20.17
N MET A 273 -5.19 -23.19 19.64
CA MET A 273 -6.05 -24.33 19.30
C MET A 273 -5.46 -25.18 18.18
N LEU A 274 -4.97 -24.55 17.11
CA LEU A 274 -4.28 -25.26 16.01
C LEU A 274 -3.05 -26.02 16.52
N LYS A 275 -2.27 -25.41 17.41
CA LYS A 275 -1.11 -26.04 18.08
C LYS A 275 -1.54 -27.23 18.95
N LYS A 276 -2.55 -27.05 19.80
CA LYS A 276 -3.02 -28.08 20.72
C LYS A 276 -3.54 -29.29 19.96
N TRP A 277 -4.42 -29.09 19.00
CA TRP A 277 -4.96 -30.17 18.16
C TRP A 277 -3.90 -30.94 17.38
N ALA A 278 -2.89 -30.23 16.83
CA ALA A 278 -1.79 -30.87 16.12
C ALA A 278 -0.95 -31.80 17.03
N LYS A 279 -0.93 -31.52 18.33
CA LYS A 279 -0.24 -32.30 19.38
C LYS A 279 -1.13 -33.37 20.05
N SER A 280 -2.45 -33.19 20.12
CA SER A 280 -3.38 -34.02 20.92
C SER A 280 -4.07 -35.17 20.16
N GLY A 281 -3.33 -35.91 19.32
CA GLY A 281 -3.88 -37.04 18.57
C GLY A 281 -4.83 -36.67 17.41
N ARG A 282 -5.13 -35.37 17.21
CA ARG A 282 -5.88 -34.82 16.08
C ARG A 282 -7.28 -35.43 15.96
N LYS A 283 -8.01 -35.46 17.07
CA LYS A 283 -9.35 -36.06 17.14
C LYS A 283 -10.32 -35.35 16.19
N LYS A 284 -11.21 -36.12 15.55
CA LYS A 284 -12.22 -35.58 14.61
C LYS A 284 -13.27 -34.72 15.33
N GLY A 285 -13.73 -35.18 16.50
CA GLY A 285 -14.85 -34.54 17.21
C GLY A 285 -16.19 -35.15 16.85
N ALA A 286 -17.23 -34.74 17.58
CA ALA A 286 -18.56 -35.31 17.49
C ALA A 286 -19.31 -34.84 16.23
N PRO A 287 -20.22 -35.66 15.67
CA PRO A 287 -21.07 -35.26 14.54
C PRO A 287 -21.94 -34.04 14.84
N GLN A 288 -22.39 -33.84 16.09
CA GLN A 288 -23.22 -32.69 16.45
C GLN A 288 -22.49 -31.33 16.33
N ASP A 289 -21.15 -31.34 16.28
CA ASP A 289 -20.33 -30.15 16.07
C ASP A 289 -19.90 -29.97 14.60
N ALA A 290 -20.28 -30.88 13.70
CA ALA A 290 -19.86 -30.82 12.31
C ALA A 290 -20.57 -29.69 11.56
N MET A 291 -19.78 -28.79 10.96
CA MET A 291 -20.32 -27.75 10.10
C MET A 291 -20.91 -28.35 8.81
N PRO A 292 -21.91 -27.69 8.19
CA PRO A 292 -22.40 -28.08 6.87
C PRO A 292 -21.26 -28.11 5.84
N GLU A 293 -21.36 -28.96 4.82
CA GLU A 293 -20.30 -29.08 3.79
C GLU A 293 -19.94 -27.73 3.16
N VAL A 294 -18.65 -27.54 2.92
CA VAL A 294 -18.12 -26.32 2.29
C VAL A 294 -18.60 -26.24 0.85
N LYS A 295 -19.25 -25.13 0.49
CA LYS A 295 -19.54 -24.81 -0.91
C LYS A 295 -18.32 -24.17 -1.54
N THR A 296 -17.66 -24.84 -2.48
CA THR A 296 -16.48 -24.31 -3.17
C THR A 296 -16.86 -23.16 -4.11
N THR A 297 -16.00 -22.15 -4.18
CA THR A 297 -16.22 -20.91 -4.94
C THR A 297 -15.05 -20.55 -5.85
N ALA A 298 -13.99 -21.36 -5.91
CA ALA A 298 -12.74 -21.04 -6.63
C ALA A 298 -12.93 -20.57 -8.09
N GLN A 299 -14.00 -21.01 -8.76
CA GLN A 299 -14.29 -20.65 -10.16
C GLN A 299 -15.20 -19.41 -10.33
N LYS A 300 -15.68 -18.82 -9.24
CA LYS A 300 -16.61 -17.67 -9.25
C LYS A 300 -15.87 -16.36 -8.98
N TRP A 301 -16.31 -15.31 -9.65
CA TRP A 301 -15.90 -13.94 -9.33
C TRP A 301 -16.38 -13.55 -7.93
N ARG A 302 -15.48 -12.98 -7.13
CA ARG A 302 -15.70 -12.72 -5.70
C ARG A 302 -16.60 -11.51 -5.45
N LEU A 303 -16.62 -10.57 -6.40
CA LEU A 303 -17.51 -9.38 -6.36
C LEU A 303 -18.85 -9.61 -7.09
N GLY A 304 -19.15 -10.84 -7.51
CA GLY A 304 -20.36 -11.17 -8.27
C GLY A 304 -20.17 -11.07 -9.78
N LYS A 305 -21.24 -10.86 -10.54
CA LYS A 305 -21.16 -10.79 -12.01
C LYS A 305 -20.43 -9.50 -12.43
N PRO A 306 -19.32 -9.58 -13.18
CA PRO A 306 -18.61 -8.40 -13.66
C PRO A 306 -19.32 -7.71 -14.81
N ASP A 307 -19.02 -6.43 -15.02
CA ASP A 307 -19.53 -5.65 -16.14
C ASP A 307 -18.73 -5.91 -17.42
N LYS A 308 -17.41 -6.12 -17.29
CA LYS A 308 -16.51 -6.52 -18.38
C LYS A 308 -15.53 -7.57 -17.87
N VAL A 309 -15.22 -8.55 -18.71
CA VAL A 309 -14.10 -9.47 -18.49
C VAL A 309 -13.08 -9.23 -19.61
N ILE A 310 -11.84 -9.03 -19.21
CA ILE A 310 -10.67 -8.83 -20.07
C ILE A 310 -9.81 -10.08 -19.91
N THR A 311 -9.60 -10.83 -20.99
CA THR A 311 -8.85 -12.09 -20.96
C THR A 311 -7.62 -11.94 -21.84
N MET A 312 -6.50 -12.55 -21.44
CA MET A 312 -5.32 -12.64 -22.29
C MET A 312 -5.70 -13.13 -23.70
N PRO A 313 -5.18 -12.49 -24.77
CA PRO A 313 -5.62 -12.81 -26.13
C PRO A 313 -5.20 -14.23 -26.52
N GLN A 314 -4.03 -14.67 -26.06
CA GLN A 314 -3.43 -15.96 -26.35
C GLN A 314 -3.02 -16.66 -25.05
N GLU A 315 -2.94 -17.99 -25.08
CA GLU A 315 -2.36 -18.77 -23.97
C GLU A 315 -0.85 -18.59 -23.94
N PHE A 316 -0.28 -18.54 -22.74
CA PHE A 316 1.16 -18.50 -22.54
C PHE A 316 1.66 -19.82 -21.98
N SER A 317 2.65 -20.43 -22.66
CA SER A 317 3.28 -21.67 -22.18
C SER A 317 4.30 -21.36 -21.08
N VAL A 318 4.05 -21.93 -19.90
CA VAL A 318 4.95 -21.82 -18.74
C VAL A 318 5.75 -23.13 -18.62
N PRO A 319 7.10 -23.08 -18.68
CA PRO A 319 7.94 -24.27 -18.60
C PRO A 319 7.94 -24.89 -17.20
N ALA A 320 8.45 -26.12 -17.09
CA ALA A 320 8.57 -26.82 -15.81
C ALA A 320 9.69 -26.26 -14.92
N GLU A 321 10.78 -25.80 -15.54
CA GLU A 321 12.03 -25.42 -14.89
C GLU A 321 12.64 -24.17 -15.55
N GLY A 322 13.55 -23.50 -14.83
CA GLY A 322 14.17 -22.25 -15.23
C GLY A 322 14.03 -21.15 -14.17
N GLU A 323 14.36 -19.94 -14.57
CA GLU A 323 14.13 -18.72 -13.77
C GLU A 323 12.66 -18.29 -13.84
N ASP A 324 12.24 -17.48 -12.88
CA ASP A 324 10.92 -16.85 -12.89
C ASP A 324 10.71 -15.99 -14.15
N ILE A 325 9.49 -15.98 -14.67
CA ILE A 325 9.16 -15.29 -15.94
C ILE A 325 8.32 -14.05 -15.64
N TYR A 326 8.80 -12.89 -16.05
CA TYR A 326 8.06 -11.62 -16.02
C TYR A 326 7.67 -11.21 -17.44
N ARG A 327 6.37 -11.10 -17.70
CA ARG A 327 5.87 -10.83 -19.05
C ARG A 327 4.67 -9.91 -19.07
N TYR A 328 4.69 -8.94 -19.98
CA TYR A 328 3.54 -8.09 -20.29
C TYR A 328 2.66 -8.75 -21.36
N PHE A 329 1.35 -8.77 -21.14
CA PHE A 329 0.36 -9.20 -22.14
C PHE A 329 -0.55 -8.03 -22.49
N VAL A 330 -0.61 -7.65 -23.77
CA VAL A 330 -1.35 -6.48 -24.22
C VAL A 330 -2.73 -6.90 -24.73
N ILE A 331 -3.77 -6.24 -24.21
CA ILE A 331 -5.14 -6.38 -24.69
C ILE A 331 -5.54 -5.04 -25.31
N PRO A 332 -5.58 -4.95 -26.65
CA PRO A 332 -5.75 -3.67 -27.32
C PRO A 332 -7.20 -3.16 -27.29
N ASN A 333 -7.36 -1.84 -27.17
CA ASN A 333 -8.61 -1.10 -27.39
C ASN A 333 -9.84 -1.71 -26.65
N VAL A 334 -9.70 -1.95 -25.35
CA VAL A 334 -10.70 -2.70 -24.56
C VAL A 334 -12.03 -1.96 -24.43
N PHE A 335 -11.97 -0.63 -24.31
CA PHE A 335 -13.12 0.23 -24.03
C PHE A 335 -13.39 1.19 -25.18
N GLN A 336 -14.61 1.15 -25.72
CA GLN A 336 -15.04 2.02 -26.84
C GLN A 336 -15.60 3.37 -26.36
N GLU A 337 -15.82 3.49 -25.05
CA GLU A 337 -16.36 4.67 -24.36
C GLU A 337 -15.59 4.86 -23.06
N ASP A 338 -15.52 6.11 -22.57
CA ASP A 338 -14.87 6.42 -21.30
C ASP A 338 -15.55 5.64 -20.17
N GLN A 339 -14.76 5.07 -19.27
CA GLN A 339 -15.24 4.25 -18.17
C GLN A 339 -14.83 4.83 -16.82
N ILE A 340 -15.65 4.57 -15.81
CA ILE A 340 -15.30 4.82 -14.41
C ILE A 340 -15.29 3.48 -13.69
N ILE A 341 -14.09 3.00 -13.35
CA ILE A 341 -13.86 1.72 -12.68
C ILE A 341 -14.03 1.92 -11.17
N THR A 342 -14.76 1.00 -10.52
CA THR A 342 -14.98 0.98 -9.06
C THR A 342 -14.50 -0.30 -8.40
N GLY A 343 -14.17 -1.32 -9.19
CA GLY A 343 -13.56 -2.54 -8.68
C GLY A 343 -12.91 -3.37 -9.78
N LEU A 344 -11.94 -4.18 -9.35
CA LEU A 344 -11.16 -5.11 -10.15
C LEU A 344 -11.07 -6.45 -9.40
N ASP A 345 -11.27 -7.56 -10.10
CA ASP A 345 -11.07 -8.91 -9.57
C ASP A 345 -10.30 -9.74 -10.60
N PHE A 346 -9.26 -10.43 -10.18
CA PHE A 346 -8.41 -11.18 -11.09
C PHE A 346 -8.50 -12.67 -10.85
N ARG A 347 -8.51 -13.40 -11.96
CA ARG A 347 -8.55 -14.86 -11.98
C ARG A 347 -7.37 -15.36 -12.82
N PRO A 348 -6.38 -16.01 -12.19
CA PRO A 348 -5.33 -16.68 -12.94
C PRO A 348 -5.93 -17.81 -13.79
N GLY A 349 -5.37 -18.04 -14.97
CA GLY A 349 -5.75 -19.19 -15.81
C GLY A 349 -5.25 -20.49 -15.18
N ASP A 350 -3.97 -20.51 -14.77
CA ASP A 350 -3.40 -21.53 -13.91
C ASP A 350 -2.94 -20.91 -12.57
N PRO A 351 -3.72 -21.11 -11.48
CA PRO A 351 -3.37 -20.60 -10.16
C PRO A 351 -2.03 -21.12 -9.61
N GLN A 352 -1.49 -22.23 -10.13
CA GLN A 352 -0.25 -22.78 -9.59
C GLN A 352 0.99 -22.00 -10.00
N VAL A 353 0.95 -21.31 -11.15
CA VAL A 353 2.13 -20.64 -11.72
C VAL A 353 2.05 -19.12 -11.66
N VAL A 354 0.85 -18.52 -11.60
CA VAL A 354 0.72 -17.06 -11.51
C VAL A 354 1.03 -16.59 -10.09
N HIS A 355 2.19 -15.94 -9.92
CA HIS A 355 2.67 -15.47 -8.62
C HIS A 355 2.20 -14.06 -8.27
N HIS A 356 2.13 -13.14 -9.24
CA HIS A 356 1.36 -11.91 -9.11
C HIS A 356 1.09 -11.29 -10.48
N VAL A 357 0.23 -10.27 -10.51
CA VAL A 357 -0.04 -9.46 -11.69
C VAL A 357 -0.16 -7.99 -11.32
N ILE A 358 0.32 -7.11 -12.20
CA ILE A 358 0.06 -5.67 -12.17
C ILE A 358 -0.73 -5.31 -13.44
N TYR A 359 -1.74 -4.47 -13.29
CA TYR A 359 -2.58 -4.02 -14.39
C TYR A 359 -2.20 -2.59 -14.76
N TYR A 360 -2.03 -2.31 -16.04
CA TYR A 360 -1.82 -0.96 -16.55
C TYR A 360 -2.85 -0.61 -17.62
N ALA A 361 -3.20 0.67 -17.68
CA ALA A 361 -3.72 1.29 -18.89
C ALA A 361 -2.56 1.94 -19.64
N ASP A 362 -2.30 1.55 -20.88
CA ASP A 362 -1.30 2.18 -21.77
C ASP A 362 -1.99 3.20 -22.69
N TYR A 363 -1.55 4.45 -22.58
CA TYR A 363 -2.01 5.59 -23.37
C TYR A 363 -1.20 5.86 -24.63
N SER A 364 -0.01 5.27 -24.74
CA SER A 364 0.93 5.53 -25.84
C SER A 364 0.81 4.54 -26.99
N GLY A 365 0.29 3.34 -26.72
CA GLY A 365 0.32 2.20 -27.63
C GLY A 365 1.74 1.64 -27.85
N LYS A 366 2.72 2.04 -27.04
CA LYS A 366 4.08 1.48 -27.09
C LYS A 366 4.08 0.01 -26.68
N ALA A 367 3.24 -0.37 -25.72
CA ALA A 367 3.08 -1.76 -25.29
C ALA A 367 2.76 -2.65 -26.49
N ARG A 368 1.77 -2.23 -27.28
CA ARG A 368 1.30 -2.96 -28.45
C ARG A 368 2.41 -3.16 -29.48
N LYS A 369 3.19 -2.10 -29.75
CA LYS A 369 4.34 -2.20 -30.66
C LYS A 369 5.43 -3.14 -30.13
N ALA A 370 5.65 -3.18 -28.82
CA ALA A 370 6.61 -4.11 -28.23
C ALA A 370 6.13 -5.56 -28.34
N ASP A 371 4.85 -5.81 -28.06
CA ASP A 371 4.20 -7.12 -28.22
C ASP A 371 4.26 -7.60 -29.68
N ASP A 372 3.90 -6.75 -30.66
CA ASP A 372 3.94 -7.06 -32.09
C ASP A 372 5.35 -7.46 -32.60
N ASN A 373 6.41 -7.05 -31.90
CA ASN A 373 7.80 -7.35 -32.23
C ASN A 373 8.37 -8.57 -31.49
N ASP A 374 7.68 -9.11 -30.48
CA ASP A 374 8.10 -10.31 -29.76
C ASP A 374 7.47 -11.57 -30.39
N PRO A 375 8.26 -12.62 -30.69
CA PRO A 375 7.73 -13.82 -31.34
C PRO A 375 6.86 -14.70 -30.43
N LYS A 376 6.83 -14.47 -29.12
CA LYS A 376 6.00 -15.19 -28.14
C LYS A 376 4.84 -14.28 -27.69
N PRO A 377 3.69 -14.80 -27.23
CA PRO A 377 2.58 -13.97 -26.77
C PRO A 377 2.99 -12.99 -25.66
N GLY A 378 2.74 -11.70 -25.80
CA GLY A 378 3.23 -10.68 -24.86
C GLY A 378 4.69 -10.30 -25.13
N PHE A 379 5.34 -9.60 -24.20
CA PHE A 379 6.79 -9.31 -24.29
C PHE A 379 7.46 -9.30 -22.93
N SER A 380 8.78 -9.57 -22.92
CA SER A 380 9.58 -9.59 -21.68
C SER A 380 9.53 -8.25 -20.96
N VAL A 381 9.34 -8.27 -19.64
CA VAL A 381 9.44 -7.05 -18.79
C VAL A 381 10.88 -6.54 -18.78
N PHE A 382 11.85 -7.44 -18.67
CA PHE A 382 13.26 -7.07 -18.62
C PHE A 382 13.81 -6.77 -20.02
N GLY A 383 14.58 -5.69 -20.13
CA GLY A 383 15.27 -5.27 -21.35
C GLY A 383 14.45 -4.39 -22.30
N THR A 384 13.17 -4.13 -22.01
CA THR A 384 12.25 -3.37 -22.86
C THR A 384 11.88 -1.98 -22.32
N GLY A 385 12.36 -1.63 -21.11
CA GLY A 385 11.95 -0.44 -20.35
C GLY A 385 10.59 -0.66 -19.71
N GLY A 386 10.50 -0.60 -18.38
CA GLY A 386 9.24 -0.83 -17.67
C GLY A 386 8.25 0.32 -17.85
N PHE A 387 6.94 0.08 -17.67
CA PHE A 387 5.91 1.14 -17.71
C PHE A 387 6.13 2.22 -16.63
N MET A 388 6.92 1.93 -15.61
CA MET A 388 7.36 2.88 -14.59
C MET A 388 8.24 4.02 -15.14
N GLU A 389 8.96 3.81 -16.25
CA GLU A 389 9.78 4.85 -16.91
C GLU A 389 8.97 5.70 -17.89
N ALA A 390 7.67 5.41 -18.06
CA ALA A 390 6.89 5.87 -19.19
C ALA A 390 6.29 7.30 -19.03
N ASN A 391 6.71 8.13 -18.06
CA ASN A 391 6.34 9.56 -17.97
C ASN A 391 4.86 9.89 -18.36
N ASN A 392 3.88 9.39 -17.59
CA ASN A 392 2.43 9.54 -17.84
C ASN A 392 1.86 8.80 -19.07
N GLU A 393 2.64 7.97 -19.77
CA GLU A 393 2.15 7.17 -20.90
C GLU A 393 1.45 5.89 -20.47
N ALA A 394 1.56 5.48 -19.21
CA ALA A 394 0.80 4.39 -18.64
C ALA A 394 0.38 4.68 -17.20
N TYR A 395 -0.77 4.12 -16.80
CA TYR A 395 -1.32 4.29 -15.46
C TYR A 395 -1.56 2.93 -14.80
N PRO A 396 -0.96 2.65 -13.63
CA PRO A 396 -1.22 1.42 -12.89
C PRO A 396 -2.64 1.43 -12.33
N LEU A 397 -3.46 0.45 -12.72
CA LEU A 397 -4.83 0.28 -12.24
C LEU A 397 -4.91 -0.54 -10.94
N GLY A 398 -3.79 -1.16 -10.54
CA GLY A 398 -3.67 -2.00 -9.34
C GLY A 398 -2.91 -3.29 -9.61
N GLY A 399 -3.00 -4.23 -8.68
CA GLY A 399 -2.38 -5.55 -8.82
C GLY A 399 -3.03 -6.59 -7.94
N TRP A 400 -2.64 -7.84 -8.13
CA TRP A 400 -3.11 -8.98 -7.36
C TRP A 400 -1.98 -9.98 -7.11
N ALA A 401 -1.97 -10.57 -5.92
CA ALA A 401 -1.13 -11.69 -5.54
C ALA A 401 -2.00 -12.79 -4.89
N PRO A 402 -1.55 -14.06 -4.85
CA PRO A 402 -2.21 -15.14 -4.15
C PRO A 402 -2.65 -14.77 -2.73
N GLY A 403 -3.94 -14.98 -2.44
CA GLY A 403 -4.56 -14.59 -1.17
C GLY A 403 -5.04 -13.14 -1.09
N GLY A 404 -4.70 -12.29 -2.05
CA GLY A 404 -5.18 -10.91 -2.15
C GLY A 404 -6.67 -10.83 -2.47
N ALA A 405 -7.39 -9.95 -1.76
CA ALA A 405 -8.80 -9.67 -2.01
C ALA A 405 -8.99 -8.92 -3.35
N PRO A 406 -10.20 -8.92 -3.94
CA PRO A 406 -10.50 -8.04 -5.07
C PRO A 406 -10.26 -6.58 -4.69
N TYR A 407 -9.69 -5.79 -5.60
CA TYR A 407 -9.53 -4.37 -5.37
C TYR A 407 -10.88 -3.68 -5.56
N THR A 408 -11.36 -2.99 -4.53
CA THR A 408 -12.63 -2.23 -4.57
C THR A 408 -12.41 -0.84 -4.01
N LEU A 409 -12.96 0.15 -4.69
CA LEU A 409 -12.96 1.53 -4.22
C LEU A 409 -14.17 1.78 -3.31
N PRO A 410 -14.06 2.67 -2.31
CA PRO A 410 -15.21 3.03 -1.50
C PRO A 410 -16.33 3.68 -2.35
N PRO A 411 -17.58 3.71 -1.88
CA PRO A 411 -18.66 4.40 -2.59
C PRO A 411 -18.35 5.87 -2.86
N GLY A 412 -18.59 6.34 -4.09
CA GLY A 412 -18.32 7.71 -4.54
C GLY A 412 -16.92 7.94 -5.12
N TYR A 413 -16.09 6.89 -5.17
CA TYR A 413 -14.73 6.94 -5.69
C TYR A 413 -14.61 6.11 -6.98
N GLY A 414 -13.71 6.49 -7.87
CA GLY A 414 -13.48 5.75 -9.12
C GLY A 414 -12.12 6.02 -9.76
N ILE A 415 -11.70 5.13 -10.65
CA ILE A 415 -10.62 5.37 -11.60
C ILE A 415 -11.26 5.80 -12.91
N TYR A 416 -10.91 7.00 -13.39
CA TYR A 416 -11.32 7.45 -14.72
C TYR A 416 -10.41 6.82 -15.76
N LEU A 417 -11.01 6.16 -16.75
CA LEU A 417 -10.28 5.53 -17.84
C LEU A 417 -10.87 6.01 -19.17
N PRO A 418 -10.15 6.84 -19.95
CA PRO A 418 -10.56 7.22 -21.29
C PRO A 418 -10.81 6.00 -22.20
N LYS A 419 -11.62 6.17 -23.24
CA LYS A 419 -11.76 5.17 -24.31
C LYS A 419 -10.45 4.98 -25.08
N GLY A 420 -10.34 3.85 -25.77
CA GLY A 420 -9.27 3.58 -26.73
C GLY A 420 -7.97 3.04 -26.15
N GLN A 421 -7.87 2.93 -24.82
CA GLN A 421 -6.64 2.51 -24.15
C GLN A 421 -6.42 1.00 -24.22
N ASP A 422 -5.15 0.63 -24.22
CA ASP A 422 -4.74 -0.76 -24.11
C ASP A 422 -4.66 -1.14 -22.64
N ILE A 423 -5.09 -2.36 -22.31
CA ILE A 423 -4.91 -2.92 -20.98
C ILE A 423 -3.74 -3.87 -21.04
N VAL A 424 -2.76 -3.65 -20.17
CA VAL A 424 -1.55 -4.47 -20.10
C VAL A 424 -1.55 -5.23 -18.78
N LEU A 425 -1.38 -6.55 -18.85
CA LEU A 425 -1.21 -7.41 -17.69
C LEU A 425 0.28 -7.76 -17.57
N GLU A 426 0.96 -7.22 -16.56
CA GLU A 426 2.30 -7.65 -16.18
C GLU A 426 2.18 -8.86 -15.27
N ILE A 427 2.48 -10.06 -15.76
CA ILE A 427 2.36 -11.29 -14.97
C ILE A 427 3.76 -11.80 -14.64
N HIS A 428 3.96 -12.05 -13.35
CA HIS A 428 5.08 -12.81 -12.84
C HIS A 428 4.66 -14.27 -12.65
N TYR A 429 5.32 -15.19 -13.35
CA TYR A 429 5.16 -16.63 -13.21
C TYR A 429 6.28 -17.26 -12.39
N HIS A 430 5.90 -18.07 -11.41
CA HIS A 430 6.79 -18.99 -10.71
C HIS A 430 6.66 -20.40 -11.29
N LEU A 431 7.78 -21.09 -11.48
CA LEU A 431 7.80 -22.42 -12.09
C LEU A 431 7.60 -23.51 -11.03
N THR A 432 6.78 -24.51 -11.34
CA THR A 432 6.28 -25.48 -10.35
C THR A 432 6.88 -26.89 -10.51
N GLY A 433 7.84 -27.08 -11.41
CA GLY A 433 8.34 -28.40 -11.79
C GLY A 433 7.45 -29.14 -12.79
N LYS A 434 6.35 -28.52 -13.25
CA LYS A 434 5.45 -29.07 -14.26
C LYS A 434 5.11 -28.00 -15.29
N ALA A 435 5.35 -28.30 -16.56
CA ALA A 435 4.96 -27.42 -17.64
C ALA A 435 3.42 -27.31 -17.73
N THR A 436 2.92 -26.10 -17.99
CA THR A 436 1.50 -25.78 -18.04
C THR A 436 1.25 -24.60 -18.99
N THR A 437 0.00 -24.18 -19.13
CA THR A 437 -0.37 -22.95 -19.84
C THR A 437 -1.19 -22.04 -18.95
N ASP A 438 -1.04 -20.73 -19.13
CA ASP A 438 -1.86 -19.72 -18.47
C ASP A 438 -2.67 -18.91 -19.47
N LYS A 439 -3.91 -18.59 -19.08
CA LYS A 439 -4.78 -17.65 -19.77
C LYS A 439 -5.60 -16.85 -18.75
N SER A 440 -4.90 -15.98 -18.04
CA SER A 440 -5.47 -15.14 -16.99
C SER A 440 -6.54 -14.16 -17.49
N SER A 441 -7.42 -13.76 -16.57
CA SER A 441 -8.53 -12.82 -16.82
C SER A 441 -8.70 -11.80 -15.70
N LEU A 442 -9.01 -10.56 -16.09
CA LEU A 442 -9.36 -9.44 -15.23
C LEU A 442 -10.84 -9.09 -15.39
N ALA A 443 -11.59 -9.16 -14.31
CA ALA A 443 -12.96 -8.68 -14.20
C ALA A 443 -12.97 -7.20 -13.77
N VAL A 444 -13.79 -6.39 -14.45
CA VAL A 444 -13.93 -4.95 -14.22
C VAL A 444 -15.37 -4.63 -13.84
N TYR A 445 -15.53 -3.78 -12.84
CA TYR A 445 -16.80 -3.32 -12.29
C TYR A 445 -16.90 -1.80 -12.44
N PHE A 446 -17.95 -1.32 -13.10
CA PHE A 446 -18.14 0.11 -13.38
C PHE A 446 -19.05 0.78 -12.37
N ALA A 447 -18.86 2.09 -12.22
CA ALA A 447 -19.71 2.93 -11.39
C ALA A 447 -21.19 2.83 -11.84
N LYS A 448 -22.07 2.45 -10.92
CA LYS A 448 -23.55 2.45 -11.12
C LYS A 448 -24.22 3.73 -10.66
N LYS A 449 -23.49 4.56 -9.93
CA LYS A 449 -23.91 5.86 -9.39
C LYS A 449 -22.86 6.89 -9.79
N PRO A 450 -23.22 8.19 -9.85
CA PRO A 450 -22.25 9.25 -10.10
C PRO A 450 -21.06 9.16 -9.14
N VAL A 451 -19.86 9.40 -9.69
CA VAL A 451 -18.58 9.47 -8.98
C VAL A 451 -18.05 10.88 -9.15
N ASP A 452 -17.61 11.50 -8.06
CA ASP A 452 -17.06 12.86 -8.03
C ASP A 452 -15.62 12.91 -7.50
N LYS A 453 -15.05 11.76 -7.12
CA LYS A 453 -13.68 11.63 -6.61
C LYS A 453 -12.89 10.60 -7.41
N PHE A 454 -11.89 11.08 -8.12
CA PHE A 454 -10.99 10.24 -8.91
C PHE A 454 -9.68 9.99 -8.18
N VAL A 455 -9.27 8.72 -8.16
CA VAL A 455 -8.04 8.29 -7.49
C VAL A 455 -6.82 8.49 -8.40
N ASP A 456 -5.65 8.67 -7.78
CA ASP A 456 -4.37 8.81 -8.44
C ASP A 456 -3.29 8.01 -7.68
N GLY A 457 -2.11 7.83 -8.26
CA GLY A 457 -1.00 7.13 -7.65
C GLY A 457 0.17 8.07 -7.35
N ILE A 458 0.83 7.87 -6.22
CA ILE A 458 2.17 8.42 -5.97
C ILE A 458 3.10 7.32 -5.48
N MET A 459 4.40 7.52 -5.73
CA MET A 459 5.45 6.62 -5.28
C MET A 459 6.53 7.42 -4.57
N MET A 460 6.84 7.01 -3.35
CA MET A 460 8.00 7.50 -2.60
C MET A 460 9.08 6.41 -2.60
N GLY A 461 10.28 6.73 -3.04
CA GLY A 461 11.33 5.74 -3.16
C GLY A 461 12.70 6.36 -3.41
N THR A 462 13.67 5.57 -3.86
CA THR A 462 14.94 6.05 -4.41
C THR A 462 15.63 5.00 -5.27
N GLN A 463 16.34 5.46 -6.31
CA GLN A 463 17.26 4.62 -7.09
C GLN A 463 18.71 4.68 -6.56
N ASN A 464 18.99 5.49 -5.54
CA ASN A 464 20.29 5.54 -4.87
C ASN A 464 20.48 4.36 -3.90
N VAL A 465 20.39 3.15 -4.44
CA VAL A 465 20.61 1.88 -3.76
C VAL A 465 21.93 1.30 -4.25
N ASP A 466 22.88 1.16 -3.32
CA ASP A 466 24.16 0.48 -3.52
C ASP A 466 24.52 -0.19 -2.18
N ILE A 467 24.14 -1.46 -2.06
CA ILE A 467 24.20 -2.26 -0.83
C ILE A 467 25.49 -3.10 -0.90
N PRO A 468 26.52 -2.79 -0.10
CA PRO A 468 27.77 -3.54 -0.13
C PRO A 468 27.57 -5.01 0.23
N ALA A 469 28.38 -5.89 -0.37
CA ALA A 469 28.46 -7.28 0.04
C ALA A 469 28.71 -7.40 1.56
N ASN A 470 28.07 -8.37 2.22
CA ASN A 470 28.16 -8.62 3.65
C ASN A 470 27.58 -7.54 4.57
N LYS A 471 26.83 -6.57 4.04
CA LYS A 471 26.13 -5.58 4.87
C LYS A 471 24.75 -6.11 5.30
N SER A 472 24.63 -6.54 6.55
CA SER A 472 23.39 -7.15 7.11
C SER A 472 22.31 -6.16 7.58
N ASP A 473 22.70 -4.89 7.77
CA ASP A 473 21.83 -3.85 8.32
C ASP A 473 22.01 -2.56 7.50
N TYR A 474 21.54 -2.60 6.26
CA TYR A 474 21.54 -1.45 5.37
C TYR A 474 20.18 -0.77 5.38
N TRP A 475 20.15 0.54 5.60
CA TRP A 475 18.91 1.30 5.68
C TRP A 475 18.81 2.36 4.59
N ARG A 476 17.56 2.60 4.16
CA ARG A 476 17.16 3.75 3.38
C ARG A 476 15.99 4.45 4.04
N HIS A 477 16.09 5.77 4.15
CA HIS A 477 15.02 6.64 4.60
C HIS A 477 14.67 7.61 3.49
N VAL A 478 13.38 7.71 3.18
CA VAL A 478 12.82 8.60 2.16
C VAL A 478 11.73 9.44 2.82
N SER A 479 11.61 10.71 2.45
CA SER A 479 10.56 11.58 2.99
C SER A 479 9.99 12.57 1.99
N MET A 480 8.74 12.96 2.26
CA MET A 480 7.96 13.90 1.46
C MET A 480 7.22 14.87 2.38
N GLU A 481 7.41 16.16 2.13
CA GLU A 481 6.50 17.20 2.62
C GLU A 481 5.26 17.23 1.74
N VAL A 482 4.08 17.31 2.34
CA VAL A 482 2.79 17.23 1.65
C VAL A 482 2.34 18.64 1.24
N PRO A 483 2.31 18.98 -0.07
CA PRO A 483 2.10 20.35 -0.54
C PRO A 483 0.62 20.75 -0.68
N ALA A 484 -0.30 19.82 -0.50
CA ALA A 484 -1.74 20.03 -0.53
C ALA A 484 -2.45 18.95 0.28
N ASP A 485 -3.67 19.27 0.69
CA ASP A 485 -4.57 18.30 1.28
C ASP A 485 -4.80 17.12 0.34
N MET A 486 -4.62 15.92 0.86
CA MET A 486 -4.88 14.67 0.16
C MET A 486 -5.49 13.62 1.10
N GLN A 487 -5.98 12.53 0.53
CA GLN A 487 -6.37 11.33 1.27
C GLN A 487 -5.60 10.14 0.75
N LEU A 488 -5.07 9.29 1.64
CA LEU A 488 -4.46 8.01 1.29
C LEU A 488 -5.52 6.91 1.37
N LEU A 489 -5.71 6.16 0.28
CA LEU A 489 -6.62 5.01 0.23
C LEU A 489 -5.94 3.71 0.62
N ASP A 490 -4.71 3.53 0.13
CA ASP A 490 -3.90 2.36 0.37
C ASP A 490 -2.42 2.71 0.39
N ILE A 491 -1.62 1.73 0.79
CA ILE A 491 -0.17 1.80 0.85
C ILE A 491 0.42 0.42 0.50
N SER A 492 1.50 0.37 -0.27
CA SER A 492 2.15 -0.88 -0.68
C SER A 492 3.67 -0.70 -0.73
N PRO A 493 4.45 -1.39 0.14
CA PRO A 493 5.90 -1.38 0.03
C PRO A 493 6.37 -2.34 -1.06
N HIS A 494 7.52 -2.04 -1.67
CA HIS A 494 8.17 -2.88 -2.66
C HIS A 494 9.70 -2.88 -2.47
N MET A 495 10.26 -4.08 -2.33
CA MET A 495 11.68 -4.42 -2.24
C MET A 495 11.87 -5.83 -2.82
N HIS A 496 13.10 -6.25 -3.11
CA HIS A 496 13.39 -7.57 -3.64
C HIS A 496 13.81 -8.57 -2.54
N TYR A 497 14.66 -9.55 -2.91
CA TYR A 497 14.97 -10.72 -2.09
C TYR A 497 15.70 -10.40 -0.78
N ILE A 498 16.49 -9.32 -0.74
CA ILE A 498 17.30 -8.99 0.44
C ILE A 498 16.64 -7.92 1.33
N GLY A 499 15.51 -7.35 0.91
CA GLY A 499 14.63 -6.55 1.76
C GLY A 499 14.17 -7.32 3.01
N LYS A 500 14.04 -6.62 4.12
CA LYS A 500 13.66 -7.19 5.43
C LYS A 500 12.57 -6.41 6.15
N GLU A 501 12.61 -5.08 6.09
CA GLU A 501 11.62 -4.25 6.78
C GLU A 501 11.21 -3.06 5.93
N ALA A 502 9.93 -2.71 5.99
CA ALA A 502 9.39 -1.50 5.40
C ALA A 502 8.45 -0.80 6.38
N LYS A 503 8.61 0.51 6.57
CA LYS A 503 7.83 1.30 7.54
C LYS A 503 7.39 2.62 6.92
N ALA A 504 6.19 3.09 7.25
CA ALA A 504 5.69 4.40 6.88
C ALA A 504 5.00 5.11 8.07
N VAL A 505 5.31 6.39 8.28
CA VAL A 505 4.72 7.24 9.32
C VAL A 505 4.38 8.60 8.73
N VAL A 506 3.24 9.17 9.10
CA VAL A 506 2.93 10.58 8.87
C VAL A 506 3.10 11.39 10.15
N THR A 507 3.71 12.57 10.02
CA THR A 507 3.72 13.63 11.03
C THR A 507 2.81 14.76 10.53
N PHE A 508 1.76 15.07 11.27
CA PHE A 508 0.80 16.14 10.95
C PHE A 508 1.35 17.53 11.29
N PRO A 509 0.75 18.63 10.79
CA PRO A 509 1.23 19.99 11.05
C PRO A 509 1.25 20.38 12.54
N ASP A 510 0.41 19.73 13.36
CA ASP A 510 0.37 19.90 14.81
C ASP A 510 1.46 19.09 15.56
N GLY A 511 2.30 18.35 14.82
CA GLY A 511 3.36 17.49 15.36
C GLY A 511 2.88 16.09 15.77
N LYS A 512 1.57 15.79 15.69
CA LYS A 512 1.04 14.45 15.98
C LYS A 512 1.58 13.46 14.95
N LYS A 513 1.95 12.26 15.40
CA LYS A 513 2.39 11.17 14.52
C LYS A 513 1.34 10.08 14.42
N GLN A 514 1.21 9.51 13.24
CA GLN A 514 0.38 8.32 12.99
C GLN A 514 1.18 7.32 12.16
N SER A 515 1.20 6.06 12.60
CA SER A 515 1.76 4.97 11.81
C SER A 515 0.83 4.66 10.64
N LEU A 516 1.37 4.62 9.43
CA LEU A 516 0.64 4.25 8.22
C LEU A 516 0.81 2.76 7.90
N LEU A 517 2.03 2.23 8.05
CA LEU A 517 2.34 0.82 7.82
C LEU A 517 3.63 0.42 8.56
N TYR A 518 3.71 -0.83 9.01
CA TYR A 518 4.97 -1.46 9.36
C TYR A 518 4.95 -2.93 8.96
N VAL A 519 5.91 -3.34 8.14
CA VAL A 519 6.23 -4.71 7.76
C VAL A 519 7.61 -5.02 8.35
N ASP A 520 7.67 -5.92 9.33
CA ASP A 520 8.90 -6.29 10.03
C ASP A 520 9.50 -7.64 9.58
N ASP A 521 8.82 -8.32 8.65
CA ASP A 521 9.26 -9.56 8.01
C ASP A 521 8.88 -9.51 6.52
N TRP A 522 9.55 -8.64 5.76
CA TRP A 522 9.35 -8.53 4.31
C TRP A 522 9.74 -9.82 3.60
N ASP A 523 8.95 -10.17 2.60
CA ASP A 523 9.18 -11.31 1.73
C ASP A 523 8.58 -10.97 0.36
N ILE A 524 9.42 -10.92 -0.68
CA ILE A 524 9.02 -10.59 -2.06
C ILE A 524 7.92 -11.53 -2.60
N ARG A 525 7.74 -12.70 -1.98
CA ARG A 525 6.66 -13.63 -2.33
C ARG A 525 5.27 -13.14 -1.91
N TRP A 526 5.20 -12.10 -1.07
CA TRP A 526 3.96 -11.59 -0.47
C TRP A 526 3.82 -10.07 -0.65
N GLN A 527 3.69 -9.64 -1.89
CA GLN A 527 3.49 -8.23 -2.27
C GLN A 527 2.00 -7.86 -2.17
N SER A 528 1.60 -7.39 -0.99
CA SER A 528 0.20 -7.04 -0.70
C SER A 528 -0.05 -5.54 -0.75
N ASN A 529 -1.20 -5.15 -1.31
CA ASN A 529 -1.71 -3.78 -1.19
C ASN A 529 -2.52 -3.65 0.09
N TYR A 530 -2.13 -2.73 0.97
CA TYR A 530 -2.78 -2.52 2.26
C TYR A 530 -3.79 -1.38 2.19
N VAL A 531 -5.06 -1.73 1.93
CA VAL A 531 -6.16 -0.75 1.81
C VAL A 531 -6.64 -0.34 3.21
N PHE A 532 -6.67 0.96 3.52
CA PHE A 532 -7.15 1.46 4.80
C PHE A 532 -8.66 1.22 4.96
N ARG A 533 -9.12 1.01 6.21
CA ARG A 533 -10.57 0.90 6.51
C ARG A 533 -11.32 2.17 6.08
N GLU A 534 -10.73 3.32 6.38
CA GLU A 534 -11.15 4.64 5.93
C GLU A 534 -9.96 5.37 5.31
N PRO A 535 -10.17 6.20 4.26
CA PRO A 535 -9.10 7.03 3.71
C PRO A 535 -8.44 7.89 4.79
N VAL A 536 -7.11 7.84 4.88
CA VAL A 536 -6.36 8.66 5.85
C VAL A 536 -6.23 10.06 5.29
N LYS A 537 -6.82 11.05 5.97
CA LYS A 537 -6.73 12.47 5.57
C LYS A 537 -5.35 13.01 5.95
N ILE A 538 -4.64 13.58 4.98
CA ILE A 538 -3.31 14.16 5.14
C ILE A 538 -3.39 15.63 4.72
N PRO A 539 -3.44 16.58 5.67
CA PRO A 539 -3.46 18.01 5.34
C PRO A 539 -2.12 18.50 4.79
N ALA A 540 -2.15 19.60 4.04
CA ALA A 540 -0.96 20.31 3.60
C ALA A 540 -0.04 20.66 4.80
N GLY A 541 1.28 20.59 4.60
CA GLY A 541 2.29 20.78 5.64
C GLY A 541 2.53 19.55 6.52
N SER A 542 1.84 18.43 6.26
CA SER A 542 2.22 17.14 6.84
C SER A 542 3.53 16.62 6.22
N ARG A 543 4.21 15.73 6.93
CA ARG A 543 5.42 15.04 6.44
C ARG A 543 5.22 13.53 6.48
N ILE A 544 5.43 12.84 5.37
CA ILE A 544 5.44 11.38 5.28
C ILE A 544 6.89 10.91 5.27
N ASP A 545 7.19 9.93 6.11
CA ASP A 545 8.48 9.27 6.20
C ASP A 545 8.34 7.77 5.90
N THR A 546 9.24 7.23 5.08
CA THR A 546 9.32 5.80 4.78
C THR A 546 10.72 5.26 5.01
N TRP A 547 10.82 4.06 5.58
CA TRP A 547 12.10 3.38 5.86
C TRP A 547 12.11 1.98 5.29
N PHE A 548 13.28 1.56 4.80
CA PHE A 548 13.53 0.26 4.21
C PHE A 548 14.83 -0.32 4.77
N ARG A 549 14.81 -1.58 5.22
CA ARG A 549 16.00 -2.32 5.68
C ARG A 549 16.30 -3.48 4.75
N TYR A 550 17.59 -3.69 4.48
CA TYR A 550 18.12 -4.79 3.67
C TYR A 550 19.22 -5.54 4.40
N ASP A 551 19.36 -6.82 4.06
CA ASP A 551 20.38 -7.74 4.58
C ASP A 551 21.11 -8.45 3.42
N ASN A 552 22.26 -7.91 3.00
CA ASN A 552 23.12 -8.48 1.98
C ASN A 552 24.25 -9.33 2.60
N SER A 553 23.99 -10.00 3.73
CA SER A 553 24.95 -10.93 4.34
C SER A 553 24.89 -12.33 3.76
N ALA A 554 25.93 -13.12 4.03
CA ALA A 554 25.98 -14.55 3.68
C ALA A 554 25.00 -15.39 4.54
N ASP A 555 24.58 -14.87 5.69
CA ASP A 555 23.63 -15.54 6.59
C ASP A 555 22.17 -15.35 6.13
N ASN A 556 21.91 -14.37 5.25
CA ASN A 556 20.59 -14.21 4.65
C ASN A 556 20.35 -15.30 3.61
N ALA A 557 19.56 -16.31 3.98
CA ALA A 557 19.18 -17.40 3.08
C ALA A 557 18.42 -16.96 1.80
N ALA A 558 17.87 -15.74 1.78
CA ALA A 558 17.24 -15.16 0.60
C ALA A 558 18.24 -14.44 -0.32
N ASN A 559 19.52 -14.31 0.06
CA ASN A 559 20.51 -13.64 -0.78
C ASN A 559 20.68 -14.40 -2.11
N PRO A 560 20.45 -13.75 -3.27
CA PRO A 560 20.55 -14.40 -4.58
C PRO A 560 22.00 -14.70 -4.99
N HIS A 561 22.99 -14.31 -4.17
CA HIS A 561 24.41 -14.48 -4.46
C HIS A 561 25.15 -15.19 -3.34
N SER A 562 25.88 -16.26 -3.70
CA SER A 562 26.81 -16.95 -2.81
C SER A 562 28.17 -17.11 -3.52
N PRO A 563 29.23 -16.38 -3.07
CA PRO A 563 29.24 -15.41 -1.97
C PRO A 563 28.45 -14.12 -2.29
N PRO A 564 28.06 -13.33 -1.26
CA PRO A 564 27.39 -12.03 -1.45
C PRO A 564 28.21 -11.08 -2.35
N LYS A 565 27.51 -10.29 -3.15
CA LYS A 565 28.06 -9.25 -4.03
C LYS A 565 27.42 -7.91 -3.73
N ASN A 566 28.00 -6.81 -4.19
CA ASN A 566 27.30 -5.51 -4.12
C ASN A 566 26.03 -5.59 -4.97
N ILE A 567 24.90 -5.16 -4.40
CA ILE A 567 23.60 -5.13 -5.07
C ILE A 567 23.18 -3.67 -5.23
N LYS A 568 22.77 -3.29 -6.44
CA LYS A 568 22.37 -1.92 -6.78
C LYS A 568 20.87 -1.85 -7.05
N TRP A 569 20.35 -0.63 -7.24
CA TRP A 569 19.01 -0.48 -7.79
C TRP A 569 18.92 -1.13 -9.18
N GLY A 570 17.85 -1.86 -9.43
CA GLY A 570 17.59 -2.46 -10.74
C GLY A 570 16.25 -3.18 -10.79
N TRP A 571 15.87 -3.57 -12.01
CA TRP A 571 14.56 -4.17 -12.30
C TRP A 571 14.50 -5.65 -11.93
N GLN A 572 15.62 -6.36 -11.94
CA GLN A 572 15.62 -7.81 -11.71
C GLN A 572 15.47 -8.11 -10.22
N SER A 573 14.85 -9.25 -9.88
CA SER A 573 14.70 -9.63 -8.47
C SER A 573 16.02 -9.89 -7.74
N ASN A 574 17.14 -10.07 -8.46
CA ASN A 574 18.49 -10.15 -7.90
C ASN A 574 19.20 -8.78 -7.76
N ASP A 575 18.64 -7.72 -8.34
CA ASP A 575 18.90 -6.33 -7.96
C ASP A 575 18.04 -5.96 -6.74
N GLU A 576 18.00 -4.68 -6.35
CA GLU A 576 17.07 -4.21 -5.30
C GLU A 576 16.23 -2.99 -5.69
N MET A 577 15.13 -2.78 -4.95
CA MET A 577 14.27 -1.60 -5.04
C MET A 577 13.96 -1.03 -3.66
N CYS A 578 13.62 0.26 -3.64
CA CYS A 578 13.34 1.02 -2.42
C CYS A 578 12.12 1.90 -2.67
N GLU A 579 10.91 1.32 -2.58
CA GLU A 579 9.70 1.96 -3.08
C GLU A 579 8.50 1.75 -2.14
N MET A 580 7.72 2.80 -1.96
CA MET A 580 6.43 2.81 -1.26
C MET A 580 5.41 3.47 -2.16
N TYR A 581 4.42 2.70 -2.58
CA TYR A 581 3.31 3.15 -3.41
C TYR A 581 2.13 3.58 -2.53
N PHE A 582 1.42 4.60 -2.98
CA PHE A 582 0.19 5.08 -2.35
C PHE A 582 -0.84 5.40 -3.41
N THR A 583 -2.07 4.92 -3.24
CA THR A 583 -3.22 5.48 -3.95
C THR A 583 -3.76 6.68 -3.18
N ILE A 584 -3.89 7.81 -3.86
CA ILE A 584 -4.27 9.09 -3.28
C ILE A 584 -5.53 9.67 -3.90
N ILE A 585 -6.09 10.66 -3.20
CA ILE A 585 -7.14 11.53 -3.70
C ILE A 585 -6.78 12.96 -3.34
N ALA A 586 -6.79 13.82 -4.35
CA ALA A 586 -6.56 15.25 -4.20
C ALA A 586 -7.45 16.02 -5.18
N ALA A 587 -7.58 17.33 -4.97
CA ALA A 587 -8.19 18.18 -5.98
C ALA A 587 -7.35 18.14 -7.27
N ASP A 588 -7.98 18.21 -8.44
CA ASP A 588 -7.27 18.05 -9.72
C ASP A 588 -6.11 19.04 -9.89
N LYS A 589 -6.32 20.30 -9.46
CA LYS A 589 -5.29 21.34 -9.43
C LYS A 589 -4.06 21.01 -8.57
N ASP A 590 -4.21 20.10 -7.61
CA ASP A 590 -3.19 19.77 -6.61
C ASP A 590 -2.49 18.43 -6.88
N LYS A 591 -3.05 17.55 -7.74
CA LYS A 591 -2.49 16.22 -8.06
C LYS A 591 -1.05 16.32 -8.56
N ALA A 592 -0.85 17.20 -9.54
CA ALA A 592 0.44 17.39 -10.21
C ALA A 592 1.54 17.76 -9.19
N LYS A 593 1.28 18.70 -8.26
CA LYS A 593 2.27 19.09 -7.24
C LYS A 593 2.51 18.03 -6.17
N ILE A 594 1.52 17.20 -5.83
CA ILE A 594 1.72 16.09 -4.90
C ILE A 594 2.60 15.01 -5.55
N GLN A 595 2.35 14.66 -6.81
CA GLN A 595 3.19 13.73 -7.57
C GLN A 595 4.64 14.21 -7.64
N ARG A 596 4.87 15.53 -7.86
CA ARG A 596 6.21 16.13 -7.81
C ARG A 596 6.87 15.97 -6.45
N ALA A 597 6.14 16.25 -5.37
CA ALA A 597 6.67 16.13 -4.02
C ALA A 597 7.09 14.68 -3.73
N ALA A 598 6.31 13.71 -4.19
CA ALA A 598 6.62 12.29 -4.09
C ALA A 598 7.84 11.92 -4.95
N TYR A 599 7.91 12.35 -6.20
CA TYR A 599 9.06 12.11 -7.07
C TYR A 599 10.34 12.73 -6.50
N ALA A 600 10.27 13.96 -5.97
CA ALA A 600 11.40 14.62 -5.33
C ALA A 600 11.91 13.87 -4.07
N SER A 601 11.11 12.96 -3.49
CA SER A 601 11.57 12.10 -2.40
C SER A 601 12.72 11.17 -2.83
N TRP A 602 12.84 10.86 -4.12
CA TRP A 602 13.90 10.06 -4.72
C TRP A 602 15.29 10.66 -4.53
N LEU A 603 15.35 11.99 -4.57
CA LEU A 603 16.56 12.76 -4.32
C LEU A 603 16.82 13.00 -2.83
N ARG A 604 15.80 12.83 -1.98
CA ARG A 604 15.87 13.03 -0.52
C ARG A 604 16.19 11.76 0.26
N SER A 605 16.82 10.77 -0.39
CA SER A 605 17.20 9.54 0.29
C SER A 605 18.45 9.74 1.15
N ALA A 606 18.36 9.38 2.42
CA ALA A 606 19.49 9.37 3.35
C ALA A 606 19.61 7.99 4.00
N ASP A 607 20.83 7.61 4.37
CA ASP A 607 21.02 6.58 5.39
C ASP A 607 20.60 7.20 6.74
N PRO A 608 19.59 6.66 7.44
CA PRO A 608 19.15 7.18 8.74
C PRO A 608 20.24 7.12 9.82
N ASN A 609 21.28 6.28 9.63
CA ASN A 609 22.44 6.19 10.50
C ASN A 609 23.61 7.10 10.06
N ALA A 610 23.54 7.73 8.89
CA ALA A 610 24.53 8.73 8.51
C ALA A 610 24.36 9.96 9.40
N GLN A 611 25.46 10.41 10.00
CA GLN A 611 25.52 11.69 10.70
C GLN A 611 24.98 12.79 9.77
N LYS A 612 23.83 13.41 10.14
CA LYS A 612 23.33 14.58 9.43
C LYS A 612 24.41 15.66 9.50
N SER A 613 25.10 15.90 8.39
CA SER A 613 25.79 17.16 8.17
C SER A 613 24.72 18.23 7.97
N THR A 614 24.22 18.79 9.07
CA THR A 614 23.25 19.89 9.04
C THR A 614 23.99 21.18 8.71
N MET A 615 24.31 21.37 7.43
CA MET A 615 24.60 22.72 6.95
C MET A 615 23.32 23.55 7.11
N THR A 616 23.45 24.70 7.76
CA THR A 616 22.41 25.72 7.88
C THR A 616 22.03 26.27 6.50
N THR A 617 20.85 26.88 6.41
CA THR A 617 20.38 27.56 5.19
C THR A 617 21.39 28.59 4.69
N GLU A 618 21.98 29.35 5.61
CA GLU A 618 23.02 30.34 5.31
C GLU A 618 24.28 29.70 4.74
N GLU A 619 24.76 28.59 5.31
CA GLU A 619 25.92 27.88 4.79
C GLU A 619 25.69 27.30 3.39
N ILE A 620 24.47 26.81 3.11
CA ILE A 620 24.10 26.33 1.77
C ILE A 620 24.13 27.48 0.76
N ILE A 621 23.52 28.63 1.12
CA ILE A 621 23.51 29.83 0.27
C ILE A 621 24.92 30.31 -0.01
N ASP A 622 25.79 30.38 1.01
CA ASP A 622 27.17 30.83 0.83
C ASP A 622 27.94 29.90 -0.12
N LYS A 623 27.75 28.58 -0.03
CA LYS A 623 28.34 27.66 -1.01
C LYS A 623 27.75 27.86 -2.41
N LEU A 624 26.43 28.03 -2.53
CA LEU A 624 25.77 28.30 -3.81
C LEU A 624 26.29 29.58 -4.48
N THR A 625 26.89 30.52 -3.75
CA THR A 625 27.47 31.72 -4.39
C THR A 625 28.79 31.46 -5.13
N THR A 626 29.47 30.34 -4.86
CA THR A 626 30.85 30.09 -5.34
C THR A 626 31.05 28.78 -6.09
N VAL A 627 30.19 27.77 -5.88
CA VAL A 627 30.33 26.48 -6.56
C VAL A 627 30.07 26.59 -8.06
N SER A 628 30.72 25.72 -8.84
CA SER A 628 30.31 25.44 -10.21
C SER A 628 29.16 24.42 -10.18
N SER A 629 28.01 24.77 -10.77
CA SER A 629 26.79 23.95 -10.76
C SER A 629 26.97 22.58 -11.42
N TRP A 630 27.91 22.46 -12.36
CA TRP A 630 28.20 21.22 -13.09
C TRP A 630 29.40 20.43 -12.54
N SER A 631 29.96 20.85 -11.40
CA SER A 631 31.01 20.10 -10.72
C SER A 631 30.40 19.10 -9.72
N ALA A 632 31.07 17.98 -9.44
CA ALA A 632 30.59 17.01 -8.43
C ALA A 632 30.36 17.63 -7.04
N LYS A 633 31.10 18.69 -6.68
CA LYS A 633 30.87 19.46 -5.45
C LYS A 633 29.64 20.34 -5.56
N GLY A 634 29.42 20.96 -6.72
CA GLY A 634 28.24 21.78 -7.00
C GLY A 634 26.97 20.95 -7.00
N GLU A 635 26.95 19.83 -7.70
CA GLU A 635 25.81 18.89 -7.72
C GLU A 635 25.33 18.58 -6.31
N LYS A 636 26.25 18.23 -5.38
CA LYS A 636 25.91 18.00 -3.96
C LYS A 636 25.33 19.23 -3.26
N VAL A 637 25.83 20.43 -3.54
CA VAL A 637 25.33 21.67 -2.93
C VAL A 637 23.94 22.03 -3.49
N PHE A 638 23.71 21.84 -4.78
CA PHE A 638 22.40 22.03 -5.41
C PHE A 638 21.39 21.00 -4.93
N GLU A 639 21.80 19.73 -4.82
CA GLU A 639 21.02 18.67 -4.19
C GLU A 639 20.65 19.07 -2.78
N MET A 640 21.61 19.45 -1.92
CA MET A 640 21.34 19.95 -0.56
C MET A 640 20.36 21.13 -0.54
N ALA A 641 20.47 22.07 -1.48
CA ALA A 641 19.60 23.24 -1.56
C ALA A 641 18.15 22.87 -1.92
N LEU A 642 17.98 22.00 -2.91
CA LEU A 642 16.68 21.61 -3.46
C LEU A 642 15.99 20.54 -2.59
N THR A 643 16.76 19.75 -1.85
CA THR A 643 16.27 18.72 -0.93
C THR A 643 16.00 19.25 0.47
N SER A 644 16.46 20.46 0.80
CA SER A 644 16.23 21.10 2.09
C SER A 644 14.74 21.40 2.30
N PRO A 645 14.20 21.20 3.52
CA PRO A 645 12.87 21.69 3.89
C PRO A 645 12.69 23.21 3.71
N GLN A 646 13.81 23.94 3.57
CA GLN A 646 13.84 25.39 3.33
C GLN A 646 14.14 25.75 1.87
N ALA A 647 13.94 24.85 0.90
CA ALA A 647 14.27 25.08 -0.51
C ALA A 647 13.67 26.40 -1.08
N GLU A 648 12.38 26.65 -0.86
CA GLU A 648 11.73 27.91 -1.32
C GLU A 648 12.37 29.15 -0.70
N LYS A 649 12.72 29.07 0.59
CA LYS A 649 13.42 30.15 1.30
C LYS A 649 14.83 30.33 0.75
N ILE A 650 15.57 29.25 0.47
CA ILE A 650 16.90 29.30 -0.14
C ILE A 650 16.83 30.00 -1.50
N ILE A 651 15.84 29.69 -2.33
CA ILE A 651 15.68 30.26 -3.67
C ILE A 651 15.29 31.72 -3.60
N THR A 652 14.41 32.08 -2.68
CA THR A 652 14.05 33.48 -2.38
C THR A 652 15.28 34.27 -1.95
N LEU A 653 16.09 33.72 -1.05
CA LEU A 653 17.32 34.36 -0.58
C LEU A 653 18.39 34.44 -1.68
N MET A 654 18.52 33.43 -2.53
CA MET A 654 19.39 33.46 -3.70
C MET A 654 18.97 34.51 -4.71
N SER A 655 17.66 34.69 -4.94
CA SER A 655 17.12 35.77 -5.77
C SER A 655 17.50 37.15 -5.22
N GLN A 656 17.30 37.35 -3.90
CA GLN A 656 17.70 38.58 -3.22
C GLN A 656 19.22 38.81 -3.31
N ARG A 657 20.03 37.77 -3.11
CA ARG A 657 21.50 37.82 -3.22
C ARG A 657 21.92 38.19 -4.64
N ALA A 658 21.31 37.59 -5.65
CA ALA A 658 21.56 37.88 -7.06
C ALA A 658 21.22 39.34 -7.38
N SER A 659 20.05 39.85 -6.94
CA SER A 659 19.62 41.23 -7.19
C SER A 659 20.56 42.31 -6.62
N LYS A 660 21.33 41.96 -5.57
CA LYS A 660 22.29 42.86 -4.90
C LYS A 660 23.74 42.59 -5.30
N SER A 661 23.98 41.68 -6.24
CA SER A 661 25.32 41.22 -6.62
C SER A 661 25.68 41.63 -8.04
N ASN A 662 26.99 41.80 -8.29
CA ASN A 662 27.56 41.96 -9.63
C ASN A 662 28.34 40.72 -10.09
N SER A 663 28.00 39.54 -9.54
CA SER A 663 28.68 38.27 -9.84
C SER A 663 27.90 37.44 -10.87
N ALA A 664 28.54 37.10 -11.99
CA ALA A 664 28.00 36.18 -12.98
C ALA A 664 27.67 34.80 -12.36
N ASN A 665 28.52 34.31 -11.44
CA ASN A 665 28.33 33.00 -10.82
C ASN A 665 27.07 32.93 -9.95
N ILE A 666 26.75 34.00 -9.20
CA ILE A 666 25.54 34.06 -8.37
C ILE A 666 24.29 34.03 -9.24
N TYR A 667 24.27 34.80 -10.34
CA TYR A 667 23.17 34.75 -11.31
C TYR A 667 23.08 33.40 -12.02
N SER A 668 24.22 32.80 -12.37
CA SER A 668 24.29 31.46 -12.96
C SER A 668 23.66 30.42 -12.04
N ASN A 669 24.02 30.43 -10.75
CA ASN A 669 23.56 29.43 -9.81
C ASN A 669 22.11 29.66 -9.38
N TYR A 670 21.65 30.92 -9.29
CA TYR A 670 20.23 31.22 -9.14
C TYR A 670 19.42 30.72 -10.34
N GLY A 671 19.87 31.00 -11.57
CA GLY A 671 19.22 30.50 -12.79
C GLY A 671 19.22 28.97 -12.86
N ALA A 672 20.31 28.31 -12.43
CA ALA A 672 20.36 26.85 -12.37
C ALA A 672 19.38 26.27 -11.35
N LEU A 673 19.19 26.89 -10.18
CA LEU A 673 18.16 26.46 -9.22
C LEU A 673 16.76 26.54 -9.83
N LEU A 674 16.45 27.65 -10.52
CA LEU A 674 15.17 27.84 -11.20
C LEU A 674 14.98 26.86 -12.35
N ALA A 675 16.02 26.61 -13.16
CA ALA A 675 15.97 25.66 -14.25
C ALA A 675 15.74 24.22 -13.75
N ILE A 676 16.37 23.85 -12.64
CA ILE A 676 16.15 22.54 -12.02
C ILE A 676 14.72 22.46 -11.49
N MET A 677 14.23 23.49 -10.78
CA MET A 677 12.82 23.55 -10.36
C MET A 677 11.83 23.46 -11.52
N MET A 678 12.14 24.10 -12.64
CA MET A 678 11.31 24.08 -13.85
C MET A 678 11.15 22.66 -14.37
N PHE A 679 12.24 21.90 -14.51
CA PHE A 679 12.17 20.49 -14.93
C PHE A 679 11.40 19.61 -13.94
N TYR A 680 11.29 20.04 -12.68
CA TYR A 680 10.50 19.35 -11.69
C TYR A 680 9.06 19.84 -11.60
N SER A 681 8.70 21.04 -12.10
CA SER A 681 7.31 21.51 -12.10
C SER A 681 6.49 20.69 -13.11
N THR A 682 5.19 20.56 -12.86
CA THR A 682 4.19 19.84 -13.68
C THR A 682 2.96 20.72 -13.90
N ASP A 683 3.06 21.99 -13.50
CA ASP A 683 2.14 23.06 -13.88
C ASP A 683 2.82 23.82 -15.03
N GLU A 684 2.23 23.78 -16.24
CA GLU A 684 2.84 24.40 -17.43
C GLU A 684 3.06 25.92 -17.25
N SER A 685 2.20 26.60 -16.48
CA SER A 685 2.33 28.04 -16.24
C SER A 685 3.49 28.36 -15.28
N GLU A 686 3.68 27.52 -14.26
CA GLU A 686 4.80 27.60 -13.33
C GLU A 686 6.11 27.20 -14.03
N GLN A 687 6.12 26.12 -14.81
CA GLN A 687 7.24 25.73 -15.66
C GLN A 687 7.66 26.91 -16.55
N TYR A 688 6.70 27.53 -17.23
CA TYR A 688 6.98 28.67 -18.11
C TYR A 688 7.52 29.87 -17.32
N ALA A 689 6.96 30.19 -16.16
CA ALA A 689 7.43 31.28 -15.30
C ALA A 689 8.87 31.03 -14.78
N LEU A 690 9.15 29.81 -14.32
CA LEU A 690 10.48 29.39 -13.88
C LEU A 690 11.49 29.40 -15.03
N TRP A 691 11.08 28.92 -16.22
CA TRP A 691 11.89 28.97 -17.43
C TRP A 691 12.27 30.41 -17.78
N MET A 692 11.30 31.34 -17.79
CA MET A 692 11.54 32.75 -18.12
C MET A 692 12.49 33.41 -17.12
N GLU A 693 12.30 33.17 -15.81
CA GLU A 693 13.16 33.78 -14.80
C GLU A 693 14.56 33.14 -14.81
N ALA A 694 14.68 31.84 -15.08
CA ALA A 694 15.96 31.17 -15.28
C ALA A 694 16.71 31.75 -16.49
N ASP A 695 16.03 31.92 -17.63
CA ASP A 695 16.63 32.50 -18.83
C ASP A 695 17.10 33.95 -18.61
N LYS A 696 16.29 34.76 -17.92
CA LYS A 696 16.64 36.12 -17.52
C LYS A 696 17.87 36.14 -16.59
N ALA A 697 17.95 35.23 -15.62
CA ALA A 697 19.13 35.10 -14.77
C ALA A 697 20.38 34.71 -15.57
N PHE A 698 20.28 33.75 -16.50
CA PHE A 698 21.38 33.38 -17.39
C PHE A 698 21.80 34.51 -18.33
N ASN A 699 20.85 35.26 -18.90
CA ASN A 699 21.15 36.44 -19.72
C ASN A 699 21.93 37.50 -18.92
N LYS A 700 21.53 37.72 -17.67
CA LYS A 700 22.23 38.64 -16.78
C LYS A 700 23.64 38.15 -16.45
N ALA A 701 23.81 36.86 -16.17
CA ALA A 701 25.12 36.25 -15.96
C ALA A 701 26.03 36.40 -17.18
N LEU A 702 25.54 36.10 -18.40
CA LEU A 702 26.31 36.24 -19.64
C LEU A 702 26.60 37.70 -20.03
N LYS A 703 25.78 38.66 -19.57
CA LYS A 703 26.10 40.08 -19.72
C LYS A 703 27.26 40.51 -18.82
N LEU A 704 27.39 39.90 -17.65
CA LEU A 704 28.49 40.15 -16.71
C LEU A 704 29.78 39.42 -17.12
N ASP A 705 29.64 38.18 -17.55
CA ASP A 705 30.74 37.36 -18.09
C ASP A 705 30.24 36.54 -19.31
N PRO A 706 30.50 37.01 -20.54
CA PRO A 706 30.11 36.31 -21.76
C PRO A 706 30.77 34.93 -21.94
N THR A 707 31.82 34.65 -21.17
CA THR A 707 32.59 33.41 -21.24
C THR A 707 32.23 32.41 -20.15
N HIS A 708 31.31 32.75 -19.25
CA HIS A 708 30.95 31.94 -18.08
C HIS A 708 30.48 30.54 -18.48
N TRP A 709 31.31 29.54 -18.19
CA TRP A 709 31.14 28.18 -18.73
C TRP A 709 29.83 27.53 -18.29
N ASP A 710 29.56 27.51 -16.98
CA ASP A 710 28.38 26.89 -16.37
C ASP A 710 27.08 27.49 -16.91
N THR A 711 27.06 28.81 -17.11
CA THR A 711 25.88 29.52 -17.62
C THR A 711 25.61 29.16 -19.08
N ARG A 712 26.65 29.06 -19.91
CA ARG A 712 26.51 28.67 -21.32
C ARG A 712 25.96 27.26 -21.44
N LEU A 713 26.44 26.33 -20.60
CA LEU A 713 25.94 24.95 -20.59
C LEU A 713 24.50 24.89 -20.05
N SER A 714 24.22 25.46 -18.88
CA SER A 714 22.87 25.45 -18.28
C SER A 714 21.83 26.09 -19.20
N LYS A 715 22.18 27.22 -19.85
CA LYS A 715 21.31 27.88 -20.82
C LYS A 715 21.08 27.03 -22.07
N ALA A 716 22.12 26.34 -22.57
CA ALA A 716 21.94 25.41 -23.68
C ALA A 716 20.97 24.29 -23.30
N VAL A 717 21.11 23.70 -22.11
CA VAL A 717 20.25 22.61 -21.63
C VAL A 717 18.77 23.01 -21.60
N ILE A 718 18.42 24.18 -21.04
CA ILE A 718 17.01 24.63 -21.02
C ILE A 718 16.45 24.97 -22.41
N TYR A 719 17.31 25.23 -23.39
CA TYR A 719 16.90 25.52 -24.78
C TYR A 719 16.75 24.26 -25.63
N ILE A 720 17.46 23.16 -25.33
CA ILE A 720 17.35 21.88 -26.06
C ILE A 720 15.91 21.36 -26.02
N TYR A 721 15.26 21.48 -24.86
CA TYR A 721 13.91 20.97 -24.62
C TYR A 721 12.80 21.99 -24.92
N SER A 722 13.14 23.12 -25.55
CA SER A 722 12.16 24.09 -26.02
C SER A 722 11.55 23.65 -27.35
N GLU A 723 10.26 23.93 -27.57
CA GLU A 723 9.59 23.76 -28.86
C GLU A 723 10.05 24.80 -29.91
N ASP A 724 10.72 25.87 -29.47
CA ASP A 724 11.23 26.92 -30.36
C ASP A 724 12.53 26.47 -31.06
N SER A 725 12.41 26.20 -32.36
CA SER A 725 13.55 25.82 -33.21
C SER A 725 14.68 26.86 -33.25
N GLY A 726 14.39 28.14 -33.02
CA GLY A 726 15.36 29.22 -32.88
C GLY A 726 16.16 29.10 -31.59
N LEU A 727 15.52 28.76 -30.47
CA LEU A 727 16.20 28.48 -29.20
C LEU A 727 17.05 27.22 -29.29
N GLN A 728 16.57 26.16 -29.94
CA GLN A 728 17.38 24.96 -30.20
C GLN A 728 18.63 25.26 -31.04
N LYS A 729 18.54 26.15 -32.05
CA LYS A 729 19.72 26.63 -32.80
C LYS A 729 20.71 27.40 -31.91
N GLN A 730 20.20 28.20 -30.98
CA GLN A 730 21.05 28.88 -29.99
C GLN A 730 21.72 27.87 -29.05
N ALA A 731 21.00 26.84 -28.60
CA ALA A 731 21.57 25.75 -27.81
C ALA A 731 22.71 25.05 -28.55
N GLN A 732 22.49 24.71 -29.83
CA GLN A 732 23.51 24.10 -30.67
C GLN A 732 24.76 24.99 -30.77
N LYS A 733 24.59 26.31 -30.99
CA LYS A 733 25.70 27.25 -31.03
C LYS A 733 26.48 27.29 -29.71
N LEU A 734 25.78 27.37 -28.57
CA LEU A 734 26.43 27.36 -27.25
C LEU A 734 27.23 26.07 -27.01
N LEU A 735 26.66 24.91 -27.35
CA LEU A 735 27.33 23.62 -27.20
C LEU A 735 28.52 23.47 -28.14
N LEU A 736 28.42 23.89 -29.40
CA LEU A 736 29.54 23.87 -30.34
C LEU A 736 30.67 24.81 -29.91
N ASP A 737 30.35 25.99 -29.40
CA ASP A 737 31.34 26.92 -28.85
C ASP A 737 32.05 26.34 -27.63
N LEU A 738 31.33 25.62 -26.76
CA LEU A 738 31.93 24.93 -25.62
C LEU A 738 32.78 23.75 -26.10
N GLN A 739 32.29 22.96 -27.05
CA GLN A 739 33.01 21.84 -27.65
C GLN A 739 34.30 22.31 -28.35
N ALA A 740 34.30 23.46 -29.03
CA ALA A 740 35.50 23.98 -29.68
C ALA A 740 36.60 24.36 -28.67
N LYS A 741 36.23 24.77 -27.45
CA LYS A 741 37.16 25.09 -26.35
C LYS A 741 37.63 23.87 -25.56
N ASN A 742 37.15 22.67 -25.88
CA ASN A 742 37.28 21.41 -25.14
C ASN A 742 38.49 21.30 -24.19
N ASN A 743 38.27 20.82 -22.96
CA ASN A 743 39.33 20.52 -22.00
C ASN A 743 39.24 19.07 -21.49
N ASN A 744 40.08 18.19 -22.02
CA ASN A 744 40.10 16.76 -21.66
C ASN A 744 40.42 16.48 -20.18
N SER A 745 41.00 17.44 -19.46
CA SER A 745 41.27 17.30 -18.02
C SER A 745 40.07 17.66 -17.14
N ASP A 746 39.05 18.32 -17.71
CA ASP A 746 37.86 18.76 -17.01
C ASP A 746 36.68 17.85 -17.38
N ALA A 747 36.32 16.95 -16.47
CA ALA A 747 35.26 15.96 -16.67
C ALA A 747 33.90 16.59 -17.02
N ARG A 748 33.67 17.88 -16.68
CA ARG A 748 32.42 18.57 -17.00
C ARG A 748 32.19 18.68 -18.51
N TYR A 749 33.25 18.69 -19.32
CA TYR A 749 33.13 18.73 -20.77
C TYR A 749 32.51 17.48 -21.38
N ALA A 750 32.47 16.34 -20.65
CA ALA A 750 31.70 15.18 -21.07
C ALA A 750 30.22 15.52 -21.31
N LYS A 751 29.64 16.38 -20.47
CA LYS A 751 28.24 16.82 -20.59
C LYS A 751 27.96 17.60 -21.87
N VAL A 752 28.95 18.32 -22.42
CA VAL A 752 28.80 19.03 -23.70
C VAL A 752 28.53 18.04 -24.84
N TYR A 753 29.27 16.92 -24.89
CA TYR A 753 29.07 15.88 -25.89
C TYR A 753 27.75 15.14 -25.68
N LEU A 754 27.40 14.86 -24.42
CA LEU A 754 26.13 14.21 -24.08
C LEU A 754 24.93 15.02 -24.59
N TYR A 755 24.85 16.30 -24.21
CA TYR A 755 23.72 17.16 -24.56
C TYR A 755 23.70 17.54 -26.05
N LEU A 756 24.86 17.69 -26.69
CA LEU A 756 24.90 17.91 -28.15
C LEU A 756 24.38 16.68 -28.92
N GLY A 757 24.73 15.47 -28.47
CA GLY A 757 24.19 14.25 -29.05
C GLY A 757 22.67 14.12 -28.80
N ASN A 758 22.19 14.43 -27.59
CA ASN A 758 20.76 14.45 -27.28
C ASN A 758 19.99 15.43 -28.17
N LEU A 759 20.54 16.62 -28.43
CA LEU A 759 19.94 17.59 -29.35
C LEU A 759 19.87 17.05 -30.79
N TYR A 760 20.92 16.38 -31.27
CA TYR A 760 20.87 15.74 -32.59
C TYR A 760 19.86 14.59 -32.66
N GLU A 761 19.72 13.81 -31.59
CA GLU A 761 18.70 12.77 -31.49
C GLU A 761 17.29 13.35 -31.57
N LEU A 762 17.00 14.41 -30.81
CA LEU A 762 15.72 15.14 -30.87
C LEU A 762 15.42 15.71 -32.25
N GLN A 763 16.46 16.13 -32.99
CA GLN A 763 16.33 16.59 -34.38
C GLN A 763 16.22 15.45 -35.41
N GLY A 764 16.11 14.19 -34.98
CA GLY A 764 16.06 13.01 -35.85
C GLY A 764 17.39 12.66 -36.53
N LYS A 765 18.50 13.32 -36.17
CA LYS A 765 19.84 13.12 -36.76
C LYS A 765 20.61 12.02 -36.03
N LYS A 766 20.07 10.80 -36.03
CA LYS A 766 20.61 9.64 -35.27
C LYS A 766 22.11 9.40 -35.51
N ALA A 767 22.57 9.45 -36.76
CA ALA A 767 23.98 9.25 -37.10
C ALA A 767 24.91 10.33 -36.49
N ALA A 768 24.45 11.58 -36.44
CA ALA A 768 25.20 12.67 -35.82
C ALA A 768 25.22 12.51 -34.30
N ALA A 769 24.08 12.16 -33.68
CA ALA A 769 24.00 11.88 -32.25
C ALA A 769 24.98 10.79 -31.82
N GLN A 770 24.94 9.65 -32.51
CA GLN A 770 25.81 8.51 -32.18
C GLN A 770 27.28 8.81 -32.40
N LYS A 771 27.62 9.58 -33.46
CA LYS A 771 28.99 10.07 -33.67
C LYS A 771 29.45 10.97 -32.52
N THR A 772 28.61 11.90 -32.09
CA THR A 772 28.93 12.84 -31.01
C THR A 772 29.13 12.12 -29.67
N TRP A 773 28.27 11.17 -29.29
CA TRP A 773 28.44 10.41 -28.05
C TRP A 773 29.69 9.54 -28.07
N LYS A 774 29.98 8.86 -29.18
CA LYS A 774 31.22 8.06 -29.33
C LYS A 774 32.47 8.92 -29.22
N GLN A 775 32.47 10.11 -29.82
CA GLN A 775 33.57 11.07 -29.69
C GLN A 775 33.74 11.53 -28.23
N GLY A 776 32.63 11.83 -27.54
CA GLY A 776 32.65 12.18 -26.12
C GLY A 776 33.23 11.05 -25.28
N LEU A 777 32.77 9.81 -25.49
CA LEU A 777 33.24 8.64 -24.75
C LEU A 777 34.73 8.36 -24.97
N GLN A 778 35.25 8.60 -26.18
CA GLN A 778 36.68 8.47 -26.45
C GLN A 778 37.52 9.44 -25.62
N LEU A 779 37.03 10.66 -25.40
CA LEU A 779 37.73 11.69 -24.63
C LEU A 779 37.50 11.53 -23.11
N TYR A 780 36.32 11.03 -22.73
CA TYR A 780 35.88 10.88 -21.34
C TYR A 780 35.40 9.44 -21.07
N PRO A 781 36.31 8.44 -21.08
CA PRO A 781 35.95 7.02 -21.04
C PRO A 781 35.28 6.57 -19.75
N LYS A 782 35.36 7.37 -18.68
CA LYS A 782 34.77 7.08 -17.37
C LYS A 782 33.36 7.66 -17.17
N ASP A 783 32.83 8.43 -18.13
CA ASP A 783 31.49 9.00 -18.00
C ASP A 783 30.44 7.92 -18.31
N GLU A 784 29.68 7.53 -17.30
CA GLU A 784 28.72 6.43 -17.37
C GLU A 784 27.54 6.72 -18.34
N GLU A 785 27.11 7.97 -18.46
CA GLU A 785 26.00 8.32 -19.35
C GLU A 785 26.41 8.26 -20.82
N LEU A 786 27.62 8.70 -21.15
CA LEU A 786 28.19 8.51 -22.48
C LEU A 786 28.41 7.04 -22.80
N GLN A 787 28.79 6.19 -21.84
CA GLN A 787 28.88 4.74 -22.03
C GLN A 787 27.51 4.14 -22.41
N LYS A 788 26.45 4.50 -21.67
CA LYS A 788 25.08 4.05 -21.94
C LYS A 788 24.60 4.51 -23.32
N LYS A 789 24.72 5.81 -23.63
CA LYS A 789 24.25 6.39 -24.90
C LYS A 789 25.04 5.88 -26.12
N ALA A 790 26.34 5.66 -25.99
CA ALA A 790 27.16 5.15 -27.09
C ALA A 790 26.93 3.65 -27.39
N ALA A 791 26.44 2.88 -26.42
CA ALA A 791 26.09 1.46 -26.58
C ALA A 791 24.71 1.24 -27.23
N TYR A 792 23.85 2.25 -27.22
CA TYR A 792 22.52 2.20 -27.84
C TYR A 792 22.65 2.09 -29.37
N ARG A 793 22.03 1.05 -29.95
CA ARG A 793 22.09 0.73 -31.39
C ARG A 793 21.00 1.41 -32.19
#